data_AF-A0A7N6FLP4-F1
#
_entry.id   AF-A0A7N6FLP4-F1
#
_cell.length_a   1.000
_cell.length_b   1.000
_cell.length_c   1.000
_cell.angle_alpha   90.00
_cell.angle_beta   90.00
_cell.angle_gamma   90.00
#
_symmetry.space_group_name_H-M   'P 1'
#
loop_
_entity.id
_entity.type
_entity.pdbx_description
1 polymer ?
#
loop_
_entity_poly.entity_id
_entity_poly.type
_entity_poly.pdbx_seq_one_letter_code
_entity_poly.pdbx_strand_id
1 'polypeptide(L)'
;MGFGRDLRNSHEGLLKLQDWELKLLETVKRFMTQRVKSDKEYATLLLSMTQQTEKQEAADYVSTVSKSWSQVVRQTEALGRVMRSHADDLNSGPLHRLATLIRDKQQVKKSYQNLHQQLESHNHKVTRSDLEKLKVTYRQLSRDANAAKEKYREALAKGREAERARERYDKATAKLHNLHNQYVLAVCGARTQQDEHRRCAAPALLDALQRMQEDMTLALKSILEEYCEISSLLTEEIVKVHQEISAAVEQIDPLAEYQHFIDTPEATVEFDTSLLEETENLPTNEILWNTLTADSLQAMLSSATEELALTQQNLRTKEALANDLDSKIQTSQQNAERKSDCVLLLSQKLSLLELRHAVQLLRSSEARLASQKALLDAKMAAAAASPPPPPPALALPYEDDARSVGSTDKAKEKSSRFDTLRHSLAGMIRSPKAMLGSSTSFFDVIPTSERPLAEQEWYHGAIPRTEAQELLRQQGDFLVRESHGKPGEYVLSVFSDEQRRHFIIQFADNQYRFEGTGFATIPQLIEHHFSTKQVITKKSGVVLLNPVVKVTTLYIHVHTNIRGNFGEVFKGTLQRDKMPVAIKTCKEDLPPELKIRFLSEARILKQYDHPNIVKLIGVCTQRQPIYIVMELVPGGDFLSFLRKKKDELKTKQLLRFAVDAAAGMAYLESKNCIHRDLAARNCLVGEGSVLKISDFGMSRQEDDGVYSSSGLKQIPIKWTAPEALNYGRYSSDSDVWSYGILLWETFSLGVCPYPGMTNQQAREQVEKGYRMACPQRCPDDVYKVMLRCWQYNPEDRPKFSELQRDLAAIKRK
;
A
#
# COMPACT_ATOMS: atom_id res chain seq x y z
N MET A 1 55.42 3.55 -0.64
CA MET A 1 54.99 3.65 0.77
C MET A 1 54.63 2.25 1.23
N GLY A 2 54.77 1.94 2.51
CA GLY A 2 54.50 0.61 3.06
C GLY A 2 54.61 0.58 4.57
N PHE A 3 53.90 -0.35 5.23
CA PHE A 3 53.69 -0.33 6.67
C PHE A 3 55.01 -0.40 7.45
N GLY A 4 55.97 -1.24 7.05
CA GLY A 4 57.27 -1.37 7.70
C GLY A 4 58.19 -0.15 7.53
N ARG A 5 57.97 0.69 6.52
CA ARG A 5 58.66 1.97 6.37
C ARG A 5 57.97 3.07 7.18
N ASP A 6 56.66 3.21 7.00
CA ASP A 6 55.94 4.45 7.28
C ASP A 6 55.11 4.38 8.59
N LEU A 7 54.81 3.19 9.13
CA LEU A 7 53.88 2.98 10.26
C LEU A 7 54.52 2.31 11.50
N ARG A 8 55.84 2.44 11.68
CA ARG A 8 56.61 1.74 12.73
C ARG A 8 56.12 1.93 14.17
N ASN A 9 55.47 3.06 14.46
CA ASN A 9 54.94 3.39 15.79
C ASN A 9 53.39 3.35 15.85
N SER A 10 52.73 2.86 14.80
CA SER A 10 51.29 3.04 14.56
C SER A 10 50.47 1.79 14.89
N HIS A 11 50.92 0.95 15.82
CA HIS A 11 50.28 -0.32 16.19
C HIS A 11 48.77 -0.17 16.49
N GLU A 12 48.39 0.79 17.35
CA GLU A 12 46.98 1.05 17.65
C GLU A 12 46.17 1.49 16.42
N GLY A 13 46.78 2.25 15.51
CA GLY A 13 46.17 2.65 14.25
C GLY A 13 45.90 1.45 13.34
N LEU A 14 46.85 0.51 13.26
CA LEU A 14 46.71 -0.72 12.49
C LEU A 14 45.68 -1.69 13.11
N LEU A 15 45.51 -1.70 14.43
CA LEU A 15 44.40 -2.42 15.07
C LEU A 15 43.05 -1.79 14.76
N LYS A 16 42.95 -0.45 14.84
CA LYS A 16 41.72 0.31 14.48
C LYS A 16 41.36 0.13 13.00
N LEU A 17 42.34 0.08 12.11
CA LEU A 17 42.15 -0.25 10.68
C LEU A 17 41.52 -1.63 10.53
N GLN A 18 42.13 -2.66 11.10
CA GLN A 18 41.61 -4.05 11.01
C GLN A 18 40.20 -4.18 11.61
N ASP A 19 39.89 -3.46 12.71
CA ASP A 19 38.53 -3.39 13.28
C ASP A 19 37.52 -2.70 12.37
N TRP A 20 37.94 -1.65 11.65
CA TRP A 20 37.08 -0.97 10.67
C TRP A 20 36.82 -1.87 9.46
N GLU A 21 37.85 -2.51 8.92
CA GLU A 21 37.72 -3.42 7.78
C GLU A 21 36.85 -4.65 8.13
N LEU A 22 36.97 -5.20 9.34
CA LEU A 22 36.07 -6.27 9.82
C LEU A 22 34.60 -5.82 9.87
N LYS A 23 34.33 -4.59 10.34
CA LYS A 23 32.97 -4.00 10.32
C LYS A 23 32.44 -3.77 8.91
N LEU A 24 33.32 -3.42 7.96
CA LEU A 24 32.98 -3.31 6.54
C LEU A 24 32.58 -4.68 5.98
N LEU A 25 33.40 -5.71 6.16
CA LEU A 25 33.11 -7.07 5.67
C LEU A 25 31.79 -7.63 6.25
N GLU A 26 31.52 -7.45 7.55
CA GLU A 26 30.23 -7.85 8.15
C GLU A 26 29.04 -7.03 7.62
N THR A 27 29.28 -5.83 7.09
CA THR A 27 28.23 -5.02 6.43
C THR A 27 27.97 -5.51 5.00
N VAL A 28 29.02 -5.84 4.23
CA VAL A 28 28.91 -6.50 2.92
C VAL A 28 28.20 -7.85 3.05
N LYS A 29 28.55 -8.64 4.06
CA LYS A 29 27.91 -9.94 4.35
C LYS A 29 26.43 -9.81 4.63
N ARG A 30 26.02 -8.86 5.49
CA ARG A 30 24.59 -8.58 5.74
C ARG A 30 23.84 -8.14 4.49
N PHE A 31 24.47 -7.33 3.63
CA PHE A 31 23.89 -6.92 2.34
C PHE A 31 23.69 -8.13 1.41
N MET A 32 24.71 -8.99 1.23
CA MET A 32 24.60 -10.22 0.44
C MET A 32 23.56 -11.20 0.99
N THR A 33 23.50 -11.38 2.32
CA THR A 33 22.45 -12.19 2.97
C THR A 33 21.03 -11.66 2.68
N GLN A 34 20.86 -10.33 2.70
CA GLN A 34 19.57 -9.73 2.35
C GLN A 34 19.27 -9.88 0.86
N ARG A 35 20.27 -9.82 -0.03
CA ARG A 35 20.07 -10.08 -1.46
C ARG A 35 19.59 -11.52 -1.73
N VAL A 36 20.27 -12.52 -1.15
CA VAL A 36 19.85 -13.94 -1.18
C VAL A 36 18.39 -14.09 -0.73
N LYS A 37 18.02 -13.44 0.39
CA LYS A 37 16.65 -13.48 0.89
C LYS A 37 15.66 -12.88 -0.11
N SER A 38 15.96 -11.70 -0.65
CA SER A 38 15.09 -11.01 -1.61
C SER A 38 14.91 -11.78 -2.92
N ASP A 39 15.97 -12.41 -3.44
CA ASP A 39 15.89 -13.23 -4.66
C ASP A 39 15.06 -14.51 -4.42
N LYS A 40 15.15 -15.14 -3.23
CA LYS A 40 14.26 -16.26 -2.82
C LYS A 40 12.80 -15.85 -2.64
N GLU A 41 12.56 -14.69 -2.03
CA GLU A 41 11.21 -14.14 -1.87
C GLU A 41 10.59 -13.84 -3.25
N TYR A 42 11.35 -13.21 -4.16
CA TYR A 42 10.90 -12.93 -5.52
C TYR A 42 10.61 -14.20 -6.33
N ALA A 43 11.52 -15.19 -6.28
CA ALA A 43 11.28 -16.51 -6.87
C ALA A 43 10.01 -17.19 -6.34
N THR A 44 9.74 -17.06 -5.04
CA THR A 44 8.55 -17.64 -4.40
C THR A 44 7.27 -16.93 -4.84
N LEU A 45 7.30 -15.61 -5.01
CA LEU A 45 6.17 -14.83 -5.53
C LEU A 45 5.85 -15.21 -6.99
N LEU A 46 6.86 -15.30 -7.86
CA LEU A 46 6.69 -15.72 -9.26
C LEU A 46 6.06 -17.11 -9.36
N LEU A 47 6.57 -18.09 -8.61
CA LEU A 47 6.03 -19.46 -8.59
C LEU A 47 4.64 -19.55 -7.97
N SER A 48 4.30 -18.67 -7.02
CA SER A 48 2.94 -18.58 -6.47
C SER A 48 1.93 -18.01 -7.46
N MET A 49 2.35 -17.09 -8.35
CA MET A 49 1.50 -16.55 -9.40
C MET A 49 1.11 -17.63 -10.42
N THR A 50 2.05 -18.48 -10.85
CA THR A 50 1.79 -19.51 -11.85
C THR A 50 0.88 -20.63 -11.32
N GLN A 51 1.08 -21.08 -10.06
CA GLN A 51 0.23 -22.07 -9.40
C GLN A 51 -1.24 -21.67 -9.24
N GLN A 52 -1.56 -20.38 -9.26
CA GLN A 52 -2.95 -19.90 -9.25
C GLN A 52 -3.62 -20.04 -10.61
N THR A 53 -2.85 -20.16 -11.70
CA THR A 53 -3.36 -20.18 -13.09
C THR A 53 -3.65 -21.60 -13.58
N GLU A 54 -2.94 -22.62 -13.09
CA GLU A 54 -3.10 -24.03 -13.50
C GLU A 54 -4.43 -24.69 -13.10
N LYS A 55 -5.33 -23.96 -12.42
CA LYS A 55 -6.65 -24.48 -11.98
C LYS A 55 -7.79 -24.26 -12.99
N GLN A 56 -7.51 -23.83 -14.21
CA GLN A 56 -8.52 -23.80 -15.27
C GLN A 56 -8.75 -25.22 -15.81
N GLU A 57 -10.01 -25.66 -15.77
CA GLU A 57 -10.44 -26.92 -16.36
C GLU A 57 -10.14 -26.94 -17.87
N ALA A 58 -9.84 -28.12 -18.40
CA ALA A 58 -9.57 -28.31 -19.82
C ALA A 58 -10.86 -28.04 -20.64
N ALA A 59 -10.95 -26.83 -21.20
CA ALA A 59 -12.02 -26.49 -22.13
C ALA A 59 -11.81 -27.23 -23.47
N ASP A 60 -12.91 -27.68 -24.08
CA ASP A 60 -12.92 -28.36 -25.40
C ASP A 60 -12.43 -27.47 -26.56
N TYR A 61 -12.13 -26.20 -26.29
CA TYR A 61 -11.69 -25.20 -27.26
C TYR A 61 -10.42 -24.48 -26.76
N VAL A 62 -9.35 -24.53 -27.57
CA VAL A 62 -8.04 -23.95 -27.23
C VAL A 62 -7.67 -22.84 -28.22
N SER A 63 -7.99 -21.60 -27.84
CA SER A 63 -7.77 -20.39 -28.64
C SER A 63 -6.28 -20.03 -28.80
N THR A 64 -5.95 -19.12 -29.73
CA THR A 64 -4.58 -18.65 -29.94
C THR A 64 -4.07 -17.85 -28.73
N VAL A 65 -4.94 -16.99 -28.18
CA VAL A 65 -4.67 -16.25 -26.93
C VAL A 65 -4.39 -17.20 -25.77
N SER A 66 -5.17 -18.28 -25.63
CA SER A 66 -5.00 -19.28 -24.56
C SER A 66 -3.63 -19.99 -24.65
N LYS A 67 -3.19 -20.37 -25.86
CA LYS A 67 -1.86 -20.98 -26.09
C LYS A 67 -0.73 -20.02 -25.75
N SER A 68 -0.82 -18.78 -26.24
CA SER A 68 0.16 -17.72 -25.97
C SER A 68 0.26 -17.40 -24.48
N TRP A 69 -0.88 -17.26 -23.79
CA TRP A 69 -0.93 -17.04 -22.34
C TRP A 69 -0.29 -18.19 -21.56
N SER A 70 -0.59 -19.44 -21.93
CA SER A 70 0.01 -20.63 -21.31
C SER A 70 1.54 -20.64 -21.43
N GLN A 71 2.08 -20.20 -22.58
CA GLN A 71 3.53 -20.04 -22.78
C GLN A 71 4.10 -18.93 -21.88
N VAL A 72 3.42 -17.78 -21.74
CA VAL A 72 3.84 -16.70 -20.84
C VAL A 72 3.89 -17.16 -19.38
N VAL A 73 2.89 -17.93 -18.92
CA VAL A 73 2.85 -18.52 -17.57
C VAL A 73 4.03 -19.49 -17.37
N ARG A 74 4.27 -20.40 -18.33
CA ARG A 74 5.38 -21.38 -18.29
C ARG A 74 6.75 -20.72 -18.23
N GLN A 75 6.96 -19.64 -18.99
CA GLN A 75 8.23 -18.91 -18.99
C GLN A 75 8.39 -18.07 -17.71
N THR A 76 7.31 -17.52 -17.15
CA THR A 76 7.32 -16.87 -15.84
C THR A 76 7.69 -17.85 -14.71
N GLU A 77 7.23 -19.10 -14.80
CA GLU A 77 7.63 -20.18 -13.89
C GLU A 77 9.13 -20.50 -14.02
N ALA A 78 9.66 -20.53 -15.25
CA ALA A 78 11.08 -20.71 -15.51
C ALA A 78 11.92 -19.58 -14.91
N LEU A 79 11.49 -18.32 -15.01
CA LEU A 79 12.15 -17.19 -14.32
C LEU A 79 12.19 -17.40 -12.80
N GLY A 80 11.08 -17.88 -12.20
CA GLY A 80 11.01 -18.22 -10.78
C GLY A 80 12.02 -19.31 -10.37
N ARG A 81 12.30 -20.28 -11.25
CA ARG A 81 13.35 -21.29 -11.03
C ARG A 81 14.77 -20.70 -11.12
N VAL A 82 15.06 -19.88 -12.15
CA VAL A 82 16.37 -19.23 -12.32
C VAL A 82 16.70 -18.33 -11.13
N MET A 83 15.76 -17.47 -10.71
CA MET A 83 15.93 -16.60 -9.54
C MET A 83 16.16 -17.38 -8.23
N ARG A 84 15.60 -18.60 -8.11
CA ARG A 84 15.88 -19.48 -6.98
C ARG A 84 17.30 -20.02 -7.01
N SER A 85 17.78 -20.48 -8.17
CA SER A 85 19.17 -20.95 -8.35
C SER A 85 20.15 -19.84 -7.98
N HIS A 86 20.01 -18.65 -8.59
CA HIS A 86 20.86 -17.49 -8.31
C HIS A 86 20.98 -17.22 -6.79
N ALA A 87 19.89 -17.35 -6.04
CA ALA A 87 19.91 -17.14 -4.60
C ALA A 87 20.59 -18.27 -3.80
N ASP A 88 20.51 -19.52 -4.25
CA ASP A 88 21.24 -20.65 -3.66
C ASP A 88 22.73 -20.63 -4.03
N ASP A 89 23.07 -20.22 -5.25
CA ASP A 89 24.43 -20.01 -5.76
C ASP A 89 25.13 -18.85 -5.02
N LEU A 90 24.47 -17.70 -4.87
CA LEU A 90 24.95 -16.59 -4.04
C LEU A 90 25.21 -17.00 -2.57
N ASN A 91 24.34 -17.86 -2.02
CA ASN A 91 24.42 -18.30 -0.63
C ASN A 91 25.56 -19.31 -0.39
N SER A 92 25.76 -20.24 -1.33
CA SER A 92 26.76 -21.30 -1.24
C SER A 92 28.15 -20.87 -1.73
N GLY A 93 28.22 -19.94 -2.68
CA GLY A 93 29.46 -19.38 -3.23
C GLY A 93 29.93 -18.12 -2.49
N PRO A 94 29.72 -16.90 -3.03
CA PRO A 94 30.36 -15.68 -2.56
C PRO A 94 30.05 -15.36 -1.09
N LEU A 95 28.82 -15.61 -0.61
CA LEU A 95 28.46 -15.38 0.80
C LEU A 95 29.22 -16.31 1.76
N HIS A 96 29.43 -17.58 1.37
CA HIS A 96 30.22 -18.52 2.15
C HIS A 96 31.71 -18.13 2.18
N ARG A 97 32.28 -17.78 1.02
CA ARG A 97 33.67 -17.32 0.91
C ARG A 97 33.91 -16.05 1.74
N LEU A 98 32.98 -15.11 1.74
CA LEU A 98 33.03 -13.91 2.57
C LEU A 98 33.00 -14.22 4.07
N ALA A 99 32.18 -15.20 4.50
CA ALA A 99 32.15 -15.65 5.88
C ALA A 99 33.47 -16.31 6.32
N THR A 100 34.16 -17.01 5.40
CA THR A 100 35.52 -17.54 5.63
C THR A 100 36.55 -16.41 5.74
N LEU A 101 36.56 -15.47 4.79
CA LEU A 101 37.46 -14.31 4.78
C LEU A 101 37.38 -13.48 6.08
N ILE A 102 36.17 -13.33 6.65
CA ILE A 102 35.98 -12.66 7.95
C ILE A 102 36.66 -13.43 9.09
N ARG A 103 36.51 -14.76 9.15
CA ARG A 103 37.18 -15.60 10.17
C ARG A 103 38.70 -15.52 10.05
N ASP A 104 39.21 -15.61 8.83
CA ASP A 104 40.65 -15.57 8.56
C ASP A 104 41.22 -14.20 8.93
N LYS A 105 40.50 -13.11 8.65
CA LYS A 105 40.90 -11.76 9.06
C LYS A 105 40.88 -11.55 10.58
N GLN A 106 39.92 -12.14 11.29
CA GLN A 106 39.94 -12.16 12.77
C GLN A 106 41.16 -12.92 13.31
N GLN A 107 41.50 -14.05 12.69
CA GLN A 107 42.67 -14.86 13.08
C GLN A 107 43.99 -14.15 12.75
N VAL A 108 44.10 -13.46 11.61
CA VAL A 108 45.26 -12.62 11.26
C VAL A 108 45.43 -11.47 12.25
N LYS A 109 44.36 -10.76 12.62
CA LYS A 109 44.41 -9.70 13.63
C LYS A 109 44.95 -10.22 14.97
N LYS A 110 44.43 -11.35 15.45
CA LYS A 110 44.88 -12.00 16.70
C LYS A 110 46.34 -12.45 16.62
N SER A 111 46.75 -13.00 15.47
CA SER A 111 48.12 -13.45 15.23
C SER A 111 49.11 -12.28 15.21
N TYR A 112 48.77 -11.17 14.54
CA TYR A 112 49.54 -9.93 14.53
C TYR A 112 49.69 -9.35 15.95
N GLN A 113 48.60 -9.28 16.74
CA GLN A 113 48.66 -8.81 18.12
C GLN A 113 49.63 -9.64 18.97
N ASN A 114 49.54 -10.96 18.89
CA ASN A 114 50.42 -11.87 19.62
C ASN A 114 51.89 -11.72 19.21
N LEU A 115 52.18 -11.70 17.90
CA LEU A 115 53.55 -11.54 17.38
C LEU A 115 54.15 -10.19 17.76
N HIS A 116 53.38 -9.10 17.66
CA HIS A 116 53.79 -7.78 18.08
C HIS A 116 54.10 -7.72 19.59
N GLN A 117 53.24 -8.32 20.43
CA GLN A 117 53.45 -8.39 21.88
C GLN A 117 54.69 -9.22 22.24
N GLN A 118 54.93 -10.35 21.57
CA GLN A 118 56.13 -11.17 21.77
C GLN A 118 57.40 -10.38 21.42
N LEU A 119 57.40 -9.69 20.28
CA LEU A 119 58.53 -8.91 19.80
C LEU A 119 58.85 -7.74 20.75
N GLU A 120 57.86 -6.94 21.15
CA GLU A 120 58.03 -5.84 22.10
C GLU A 120 58.43 -6.32 23.51
N SER A 121 57.88 -7.45 23.98
CA SER A 121 58.26 -8.06 25.27
C SER A 121 59.73 -8.49 25.27
N HIS A 122 60.19 -9.13 24.21
CA HIS A 122 61.59 -9.52 24.05
C HIS A 122 62.52 -8.29 24.00
N ASN A 123 62.18 -7.30 23.17
CA ASN A 123 62.93 -6.05 23.07
C ASN A 123 63.00 -5.32 24.43
N HIS A 124 61.88 -5.18 25.15
CA HIS A 124 61.83 -4.57 26.48
C HIS A 124 62.67 -5.32 27.52
N LYS A 125 62.64 -6.66 27.50
CA LYS A 125 63.42 -7.49 28.43
C LYS A 125 64.91 -7.18 28.31
N VAL A 126 65.46 -7.26 27.09
CA VAL A 126 66.89 -7.05 26.82
C VAL A 126 67.29 -5.59 27.03
N THR A 127 66.51 -4.64 26.50
CA THR A 127 66.90 -3.22 26.50
C THR A 127 66.59 -2.46 27.80
N ARG A 128 65.70 -2.97 28.66
CA ARG A 128 65.30 -2.30 29.91
C ARG A 128 65.40 -3.21 31.13
N SER A 129 64.72 -4.36 31.14
CA SER A 129 64.60 -5.19 32.36
C SER A 129 65.96 -5.72 32.83
N ASP A 130 66.71 -6.36 31.94
CA ASP A 130 67.98 -6.99 32.29
C ASP A 130 69.09 -5.94 32.55
N LEU A 131 69.08 -4.81 31.84
CA LEU A 131 69.96 -3.68 32.15
C LEU A 131 69.69 -3.04 33.52
N GLU A 132 68.43 -2.90 33.94
CA GLU A 132 68.15 -2.26 35.23
C GLU A 132 68.50 -3.19 36.41
N LYS A 133 68.34 -4.51 36.27
CA LYS A 133 68.87 -5.50 37.25
C LYS A 133 70.38 -5.33 37.42
N LEU A 134 71.12 -5.24 36.31
CA LEU A 134 72.57 -5.02 36.35
C LEU A 134 72.93 -3.67 37.01
N LYS A 135 72.24 -2.58 36.67
CA LYS A 135 72.47 -1.25 37.29
C LYS A 135 72.17 -1.25 38.79
N VAL A 136 71.11 -1.89 39.26
CA VAL A 136 70.79 -1.99 40.70
C VAL A 136 71.93 -2.69 41.43
N THR A 137 72.38 -3.84 40.92
CA THR A 137 73.53 -4.57 41.48
C THR A 137 74.82 -3.75 41.40
N TYR A 138 75.04 -2.99 40.31
CA TYR A 138 76.20 -2.10 40.14
C TYR A 138 76.22 -1.00 41.20
N ARG A 139 75.08 -0.33 41.43
CA ARG A 139 74.93 0.70 42.47
C ARG A 139 75.14 0.12 43.88
N GLN A 140 74.86 -1.16 44.11
CA GLN A 140 75.16 -1.83 45.37
C GLN A 140 76.66 -2.14 45.51
N LEU A 141 77.26 -2.88 44.56
CA LEU A 141 78.69 -3.22 44.62
C LEU A 141 79.61 -2.00 44.62
N SER A 142 79.20 -0.89 43.98
CA SER A 142 79.92 0.39 44.04
C SER A 142 79.92 0.98 45.46
N ARG A 143 78.78 0.93 46.18
CA ARG A 143 78.70 1.33 47.59
C ARG A 143 79.52 0.40 48.48
N ASP A 144 79.46 -0.92 48.25
CA ASP A 144 80.20 -1.91 49.03
C ASP A 144 81.72 -1.75 48.85
N ALA A 145 82.20 -1.54 47.61
CA ALA A 145 83.61 -1.30 47.31
C ALA A 145 84.12 0.01 47.91
N ASN A 146 83.33 1.09 47.83
CA ASN A 146 83.67 2.37 48.48
C ASN A 146 83.70 2.23 50.01
N ALA A 147 82.75 1.54 50.63
CA ALA A 147 82.75 1.28 52.07
C ALA A 147 83.95 0.41 52.51
N ALA A 148 84.36 -0.57 51.69
CA ALA A 148 85.57 -1.35 51.95
C ALA A 148 86.85 -0.50 51.79
N LYS A 149 86.87 0.43 50.84
CA LYS A 149 87.98 1.38 50.61
C LYS A 149 88.21 2.30 51.81
N GLU A 150 87.15 2.89 52.36
CA GLU A 150 87.28 3.75 53.55
C GLU A 150 87.71 2.94 54.78
N LYS A 151 87.16 1.73 54.99
CA LYS A 151 87.61 0.84 56.07
C LYS A 151 89.09 0.45 55.93
N TYR A 152 89.60 0.26 54.71
CA TYR A 152 91.02 0.01 54.48
C TYR A 152 91.89 1.23 54.77
N ARG A 153 91.45 2.44 54.37
CA ARG A 153 92.11 3.71 54.72
C ARG A 153 92.19 3.92 56.24
N GLU A 154 91.11 3.63 56.96
CA GLU A 154 91.11 3.69 58.42
C GLU A 154 92.05 2.66 59.07
N ALA A 155 92.08 1.43 58.57
CA ALA A 155 92.96 0.37 59.09
C ALA A 155 94.45 0.70 58.87
N LEU A 156 94.79 1.29 57.71
CA LEU A 156 96.10 1.87 57.42
C LEU A 156 96.46 2.98 58.41
N ALA A 157 95.57 3.96 58.61
CA ALA A 157 95.83 5.09 59.51
C ALA A 157 95.94 4.68 60.99
N LYS A 158 95.24 3.62 61.41
CA LYS A 158 95.24 3.10 62.79
C LYS A 158 96.28 2.00 63.06
N GLY A 159 97.01 1.55 62.03
CA GLY A 159 98.08 0.54 62.16
C GLY A 159 97.63 -0.84 62.63
N ARG A 160 96.34 -1.21 62.47
CA ARG A 160 95.77 -2.49 62.94
C ARG A 160 94.98 -3.19 61.83
N GLU A 161 95.21 -4.49 61.66
CA GLU A 161 94.53 -5.37 60.69
C GLU A 161 94.53 -4.91 59.21
N ALA A 162 95.49 -4.06 58.80
CA ALA A 162 95.50 -3.45 57.46
C ALA A 162 95.46 -4.46 56.29
N GLU A 163 96.17 -5.61 56.40
CA GLU A 163 96.15 -6.67 55.38
C GLU A 163 94.74 -7.29 55.21
N ARG A 164 94.07 -7.64 56.32
CA ARG A 164 92.69 -8.18 56.28
C ARG A 164 91.69 -7.18 55.70
N ALA A 165 91.93 -5.88 55.90
CA ALA A 165 91.12 -4.83 55.30
C ALA A 165 91.41 -4.66 53.80
N ARG A 166 92.67 -4.80 53.37
CA ARG A 166 93.10 -4.81 51.98
C ARG A 166 92.44 -5.95 51.19
N GLU A 167 92.52 -7.19 51.67
CA GLU A 167 91.91 -8.36 51.01
C GLU A 167 90.39 -8.17 50.80
N ARG A 168 89.70 -7.58 51.78
CA ARG A 168 88.26 -7.28 51.68
C ARG A 168 87.98 -6.22 50.62
N TYR A 169 88.81 -5.18 50.53
CA TYR A 169 88.72 -4.14 49.50
C TYR A 169 89.01 -4.71 48.10
N ASP A 170 90.07 -5.49 47.94
CA ASP A 170 90.45 -6.12 46.67
C ASP A 170 89.35 -7.08 46.19
N LYS A 171 88.76 -7.88 47.11
CA LYS A 171 87.63 -8.77 46.81
C LYS A 171 86.34 -8.03 46.45
N ALA A 172 86.06 -6.89 47.08
CA ALA A 172 84.90 -6.05 46.72
C ALA A 172 85.09 -5.37 45.36
N THR A 173 86.30 -4.87 45.10
CA THR A 173 86.70 -4.21 43.85
C THR A 173 86.68 -5.19 42.67
N ALA A 174 87.20 -6.41 42.84
CA ALA A 174 87.15 -7.46 41.82
C ALA A 174 85.70 -7.83 41.44
N LYS A 175 84.79 -7.92 42.42
CA LYS A 175 83.35 -8.12 42.16
C LYS A 175 82.75 -6.97 41.35
N LEU A 176 83.07 -5.72 41.69
CA LEU A 176 82.60 -4.54 40.96
C LEU A 176 83.14 -4.52 39.52
N HIS A 177 84.43 -4.80 39.31
CA HIS A 177 85.05 -4.85 37.97
C HIS A 177 84.44 -5.96 37.10
N ASN A 178 84.22 -7.16 37.66
CA ASN A 178 83.56 -8.25 36.93
C ASN A 178 82.12 -7.89 36.53
N LEU A 179 81.35 -7.24 37.42
CA LEU A 179 80.01 -6.75 37.08
C LEU A 179 80.06 -5.60 36.06
N HIS A 180 81.09 -4.74 36.10
CA HIS A 180 81.26 -3.69 35.10
C HIS A 180 81.46 -4.28 33.70
N ASN A 181 82.31 -5.29 33.55
CA ASN A 181 82.51 -5.98 32.28
C ASN A 181 81.20 -6.61 31.77
N GLN A 182 80.44 -7.28 32.65
CA GLN A 182 79.11 -7.82 32.33
C GLN A 182 78.12 -6.72 31.89
N TYR A 183 78.11 -5.58 32.57
CA TYR A 183 77.23 -4.46 32.24
C TYR A 183 77.58 -3.82 30.89
N VAL A 184 78.87 -3.63 30.59
CA VAL A 184 79.33 -3.11 29.28
C VAL A 184 78.92 -4.05 28.15
N LEU A 185 79.13 -5.36 28.31
CA LEU A 185 78.68 -6.37 27.34
C LEU A 185 77.16 -6.36 27.15
N ALA A 186 76.40 -6.29 28.24
CA ALA A 186 74.93 -6.23 28.19
C ALA A 186 74.42 -4.95 27.49
N VAL A 187 75.06 -3.79 27.74
CA VAL A 187 74.73 -2.53 27.04
C VAL A 187 75.05 -2.62 25.56
N CYS A 188 76.14 -3.29 25.17
CA CYS A 188 76.46 -3.54 23.77
C CYS A 188 75.37 -4.39 23.10
N GLY A 189 75.04 -5.55 23.67
CA GLY A 189 73.97 -6.42 23.17
C GLY A 189 72.60 -5.74 23.10
N ALA A 190 72.25 -4.93 24.10
CA ALA A 190 71.02 -4.16 24.11
C ALA A 190 70.94 -3.10 23.00
N ARG A 191 72.05 -2.43 22.65
CA ARG A 191 72.08 -1.50 21.49
C ARG A 191 71.84 -2.26 20.19
N THR A 192 72.54 -3.37 19.97
CA THR A 192 72.35 -4.21 18.77
C THR A 192 70.91 -4.70 18.67
N GLN A 193 70.32 -5.18 19.76
CA GLN A 193 68.92 -5.62 19.80
C GLN A 193 67.95 -4.48 19.45
N GLN A 194 68.20 -3.27 19.94
CA GLN A 194 67.37 -2.09 19.68
C GLN A 194 67.44 -1.64 18.21
N ASP A 195 68.64 -1.66 17.61
CA ASP A 195 68.83 -1.36 16.18
C ASP A 195 68.18 -2.44 15.29
N GLU A 196 68.39 -3.72 15.59
CA GLU A 196 67.80 -4.85 14.83
C GLU A 196 66.27 -4.85 14.89
N HIS A 197 65.69 -4.59 16.07
CA HIS A 197 64.24 -4.41 16.23
C HIS A 197 63.71 -3.28 15.35
N ARG A 198 64.38 -2.12 15.37
CA ARG A 198 63.94 -0.90 14.68
C ARG A 198 64.15 -0.94 13.15
N ARG A 199 65.17 -1.67 12.68
CA ARG A 199 65.58 -1.72 11.27
C ARG A 199 65.00 -2.93 10.53
N CYS A 200 64.90 -4.07 11.20
CA CYS A 200 64.58 -5.36 10.57
C CYS A 200 63.28 -5.94 11.11
N ALA A 201 63.22 -6.28 12.40
CA ALA A 201 62.14 -7.15 12.92
C ALA A 201 60.75 -6.49 12.93
N ALA A 202 60.63 -5.26 13.45
CA ALA A 202 59.34 -4.56 13.45
C ALA A 202 58.88 -4.19 12.02
N PRO A 203 59.74 -3.66 11.12
CA PRO A 203 59.38 -3.49 9.72
C PRO A 203 58.91 -4.77 9.02
N ALA A 204 59.62 -5.90 9.20
CA ALA A 204 59.28 -7.15 8.55
C ALA A 204 57.89 -7.69 8.96
N LEU A 205 57.52 -7.57 10.26
CA LEU A 205 56.19 -7.93 10.74
C LEU A 205 55.09 -7.03 10.12
N LEU A 206 55.38 -5.75 9.96
CA LEU A 206 54.46 -4.78 9.37
C LEU A 206 54.27 -5.02 7.86
N ASP A 207 55.34 -5.30 7.12
CA ASP A 207 55.29 -5.62 5.69
C ASP A 207 54.68 -7.02 5.42
N ALA A 208 54.75 -7.94 6.39
CA ALA A 208 53.98 -9.19 6.36
C ALA A 208 52.48 -8.96 6.58
N LEU A 209 52.10 -8.09 7.53
CA LEU A 209 50.71 -7.69 7.73
C LEU A 209 50.14 -6.99 6.49
N GLN A 210 50.91 -6.10 5.85
CA GLN A 210 50.47 -5.40 4.64
C GLN A 210 50.13 -6.39 3.52
N ARG A 211 51.04 -7.32 3.19
CA ARG A 211 50.81 -8.34 2.14
C ARG A 211 49.56 -9.17 2.42
N MET A 212 49.36 -9.58 3.66
CA MET A 212 48.14 -10.31 4.06
C MET A 212 46.87 -9.48 3.89
N GLN A 213 46.91 -8.15 4.10
CA GLN A 213 45.78 -7.26 3.82
C GLN A 213 45.54 -7.05 2.32
N GLU A 214 46.61 -7.02 1.51
CA GLU A 214 46.54 -6.95 0.05
C GLU A 214 45.93 -8.23 -0.54
N ASP A 215 46.38 -9.41 -0.10
CA ASP A 215 45.80 -10.72 -0.47
C ASP A 215 44.31 -10.83 -0.09
N MET A 216 43.94 -10.39 1.13
CA MET A 216 42.54 -10.34 1.56
C MET A 216 41.69 -9.36 0.75
N THR A 217 42.29 -8.26 0.27
CA THR A 217 41.61 -7.29 -0.61
C THR A 217 41.37 -7.88 -2.00
N LEU A 218 42.33 -8.64 -2.53
CA LEU A 218 42.16 -9.38 -3.78
C LEU A 218 41.09 -10.46 -3.66
N ALA A 219 41.08 -11.23 -2.56
CA ALA A 219 40.02 -12.21 -2.30
C ALA A 219 38.62 -11.56 -2.21
N LEU A 220 38.50 -10.40 -1.55
CA LEU A 220 37.25 -9.64 -1.51
C LEU A 220 36.82 -9.17 -2.91
N LYS A 221 37.75 -8.73 -3.75
CA LYS A 221 37.47 -8.32 -5.14
C LYS A 221 36.83 -9.48 -5.92
N SER A 222 37.43 -10.66 -5.91
CA SER A 222 36.89 -11.83 -6.63
C SER A 222 35.54 -12.30 -6.09
N ILE A 223 35.29 -12.19 -4.78
CA ILE A 223 33.97 -12.46 -4.17
C ILE A 223 32.90 -11.46 -4.66
N LEU A 224 33.28 -10.20 -4.88
CA LEU A 224 32.39 -9.17 -5.40
C LEU A 224 32.14 -9.32 -6.91
N GLU A 225 33.14 -9.76 -7.68
CA GLU A 225 33.00 -10.10 -9.10
C GLU A 225 32.01 -11.26 -9.29
N GLU A 226 32.20 -12.37 -8.56
CA GLU A 226 31.28 -13.52 -8.55
C GLU A 226 29.86 -13.12 -8.09
N TYR A 227 29.73 -12.25 -7.09
CA TYR A 227 28.43 -11.71 -6.68
C TYR A 227 27.75 -10.92 -7.80
N CYS A 228 28.49 -10.11 -8.56
CA CYS A 228 27.94 -9.33 -9.68
C CYS A 228 27.49 -10.21 -10.84
N GLU A 229 28.23 -11.29 -11.13
CA GLU A 229 27.87 -12.28 -12.16
C GLU A 229 26.57 -13.00 -11.81
N ILE A 230 26.51 -13.66 -10.65
CA ILE A 230 25.34 -14.43 -10.23
C ILE A 230 24.11 -13.53 -9.98
N SER A 231 24.30 -12.34 -9.41
CA SER A 231 23.17 -11.47 -9.05
C SER A 231 22.66 -10.58 -10.18
N SER A 232 23.18 -10.74 -11.40
CA SER A 232 22.73 -10.04 -12.60
C SER A 232 21.32 -10.49 -13.02
N LEU A 233 20.47 -9.52 -13.41
CA LEU A 233 19.17 -9.78 -14.06
C LEU A 233 19.27 -9.76 -15.59
N LEU A 234 20.50 -9.66 -16.12
CA LEU A 234 20.81 -9.61 -17.55
C LEU A 234 21.63 -10.84 -17.98
N THR A 235 21.54 -11.96 -17.25
CA THR A 235 22.12 -13.24 -17.68
C THR A 235 21.40 -13.75 -18.92
N GLU A 236 22.10 -14.52 -19.76
CA GLU A 236 21.55 -15.05 -21.02
C GLU A 236 20.26 -15.86 -20.79
N GLU A 237 20.17 -16.60 -19.67
CA GLU A 237 18.98 -17.35 -19.28
C GLU A 237 17.77 -16.44 -19.03
N ILE A 238 17.94 -15.36 -18.26
CA ILE A 238 16.85 -14.41 -17.95
C ILE A 238 16.44 -13.64 -19.22
N VAL A 239 17.40 -13.25 -20.06
CA VAL A 239 17.13 -12.58 -21.34
C VAL A 239 16.33 -13.52 -22.27
N LYS A 240 16.73 -14.78 -22.39
CA LYS A 240 16.02 -15.79 -23.19
C LYS A 240 14.58 -16.00 -22.73
N VAL A 241 14.34 -16.06 -21.41
CA VAL A 241 12.99 -16.17 -20.85
C VAL A 241 12.10 -14.99 -21.26
N HIS A 242 12.62 -13.77 -21.24
CA HIS A 242 11.86 -12.58 -21.67
C HIS A 242 11.64 -12.53 -23.19
N GLN A 243 12.59 -13.02 -23.99
CA GLN A 243 12.43 -13.17 -25.45
C GLN A 243 11.32 -14.16 -25.79
N GLU A 244 11.27 -15.32 -25.12
CA GLU A 244 10.21 -16.33 -25.27
C GLU A 244 8.83 -15.79 -24.87
N ILE A 245 8.75 -14.95 -23.83
CA ILE A 245 7.52 -14.25 -23.44
C ILE A 245 7.06 -13.28 -24.54
N SER A 246 7.97 -12.49 -25.12
CA SER A 246 7.63 -11.56 -26.22
C SER A 246 7.13 -12.32 -27.45
N ALA A 247 7.87 -13.36 -27.86
CA ALA A 247 7.53 -14.19 -29.01
C ALA A 247 6.15 -14.88 -28.85
N ALA A 248 5.78 -15.29 -27.64
CA ALA A 248 4.46 -15.84 -27.35
C ALA A 248 3.34 -14.82 -27.55
N VAL A 249 3.53 -13.57 -27.12
CA VAL A 249 2.56 -12.47 -27.30
C VAL A 249 2.45 -12.05 -28.76
N GLU A 250 3.56 -12.07 -29.51
CA GLU A 250 3.59 -11.76 -30.95
C GLU A 250 2.87 -12.81 -31.83
N GLN A 251 2.67 -14.03 -31.34
CA GLN A 251 1.92 -15.09 -32.03
C GLN A 251 0.38 -14.94 -31.95
N ILE A 252 -0.14 -13.96 -31.19
CA ILE A 252 -1.58 -13.74 -31.07
C ILE A 252 -2.09 -13.06 -32.36
N ASP A 253 -2.86 -13.79 -33.17
CA ASP A 253 -3.59 -13.24 -34.32
C ASP A 253 -5.09 -13.07 -33.99
N PRO A 254 -5.59 -11.82 -33.84
CA PRO A 254 -6.99 -11.55 -33.58
C PRO A 254 -7.95 -12.01 -34.69
N LEU A 255 -7.47 -12.22 -35.93
CA LEU A 255 -8.31 -12.63 -37.06
C LEU A 255 -8.56 -14.14 -37.08
N ALA A 256 -7.57 -14.94 -36.66
CA ALA A 256 -7.67 -16.40 -36.62
C ALA A 256 -8.43 -16.93 -35.39
N GLU A 257 -8.56 -16.12 -34.32
CA GLU A 257 -9.07 -16.56 -33.01
C GLU A 257 -10.40 -17.35 -33.12
N TYR A 258 -11.40 -16.84 -33.84
CA TYR A 258 -12.74 -17.45 -33.92
C TYR A 258 -12.98 -18.32 -35.17
N GLN A 259 -11.96 -18.58 -35.99
CA GLN A 259 -12.12 -19.20 -37.30
C GLN A 259 -12.70 -20.63 -37.26
N HIS A 260 -12.56 -21.32 -36.12
CA HIS A 260 -13.09 -22.66 -35.89
C HIS A 260 -14.55 -22.70 -35.37
N PHE A 261 -15.25 -21.56 -35.31
CA PHE A 261 -16.57 -21.44 -34.65
C PHE A 261 -17.73 -21.01 -35.59
N ILE A 262 -17.50 -20.90 -36.90
CA ILE A 262 -18.47 -20.32 -37.85
C ILE A 262 -19.18 -21.40 -38.67
N ASP A 263 -20.51 -21.50 -38.52
CA ASP A 263 -21.41 -22.40 -39.28
C ASP A 263 -22.21 -21.68 -40.38
N THR A 264 -22.81 -22.42 -41.31
CA THR A 264 -23.43 -21.90 -42.55
C THR A 264 -24.93 -21.53 -42.45
N PRO A 265 -25.46 -20.67 -43.35
CA PRO A 265 -26.80 -20.05 -43.21
C PRO A 265 -27.96 -20.87 -43.79
N GLU A 266 -29.18 -20.58 -43.29
CA GLU A 266 -30.46 -21.22 -43.65
C GLU A 266 -31.21 -20.58 -44.85
N ALA A 267 -32.34 -21.19 -45.24
CA ALA A 267 -33.04 -20.99 -46.51
C ALA A 267 -34.12 -19.86 -46.52
N THR A 268 -34.54 -19.48 -47.74
CA THR A 268 -35.48 -18.39 -48.06
C THR A 268 -36.97 -18.75 -48.00
N VAL A 269 -37.83 -17.72 -47.95
CA VAL A 269 -39.30 -17.80 -47.77
C VAL A 269 -40.06 -17.54 -49.07
N GLU A 270 -41.16 -18.26 -49.30
CA GLU A 270 -42.04 -18.14 -50.50
C GLU A 270 -43.53 -17.94 -50.11
N PHE A 271 -44.39 -17.65 -51.10
CA PHE A 271 -45.84 -17.46 -50.90
C PHE A 271 -46.54 -18.82 -50.74
N ASP A 272 -47.26 -19.03 -49.63
CA ASP A 272 -47.98 -20.27 -49.37
C ASP A 272 -49.27 -20.37 -50.21
N THR A 273 -49.25 -21.24 -51.22
CA THR A 273 -50.37 -21.45 -52.14
C THR A 273 -51.53 -22.23 -51.53
N SER A 274 -51.35 -22.92 -50.40
CA SER A 274 -52.41 -23.70 -49.76
C SER A 274 -53.54 -22.82 -49.18
N LEU A 275 -53.24 -21.54 -48.90
CA LEU A 275 -54.17 -20.57 -48.35
C LEU A 275 -55.32 -20.16 -49.30
N LEU A 276 -55.30 -20.62 -50.56
CA LEU A 276 -56.28 -20.26 -51.59
C LEU A 276 -57.28 -21.39 -51.90
N GLU A 277 -57.16 -22.56 -51.25
CA GLU A 277 -57.92 -23.77 -51.57
C GLU A 277 -59.43 -23.68 -51.26
N GLU A 278 -59.85 -22.79 -50.36
CA GLU A 278 -61.26 -22.61 -49.94
C GLU A 278 -61.97 -21.41 -50.61
N THR A 279 -61.30 -20.65 -51.48
CA THR A 279 -61.83 -19.40 -52.05
C THR A 279 -61.97 -19.42 -53.57
N GLU A 280 -63.21 -19.40 -54.08
CA GLU A 280 -63.44 -19.31 -55.53
C GLU A 280 -63.02 -17.94 -56.10
N ASN A 281 -62.11 -17.95 -57.08
CA ASN A 281 -61.69 -16.83 -57.94
C ASN A 281 -60.72 -15.77 -57.33
N LEU A 282 -59.83 -16.15 -56.41
CA LEU A 282 -58.72 -15.27 -55.97
C LEU A 282 -57.38 -15.61 -56.67
N PRO A 283 -56.61 -14.63 -57.19
CA PRO A 283 -55.34 -14.87 -57.87
C PRO A 283 -54.16 -14.99 -56.89
N THR A 284 -53.24 -15.93 -57.17
CA THR A 284 -52.05 -16.19 -56.35
C THR A 284 -51.04 -15.04 -56.41
N ASN A 285 -50.56 -14.59 -55.25
CA ASN A 285 -49.53 -13.55 -55.11
C ASN A 285 -49.87 -12.21 -55.82
N GLU A 286 -51.17 -11.87 -55.93
CA GLU A 286 -51.66 -10.66 -56.60
C GLU A 286 -52.61 -9.82 -55.73
N ILE A 287 -52.59 -8.49 -55.93
CA ILE A 287 -53.51 -7.55 -55.27
C ILE A 287 -54.86 -7.50 -56.01
N LEU A 288 -55.97 -7.52 -55.26
CA LEU A 288 -57.35 -7.48 -55.78
C LEU A 288 -57.94 -6.07 -55.80
N TRP A 289 -58.34 -5.57 -56.98
CA TRP A 289 -58.95 -4.25 -57.17
C TRP A 289 -60.43 -4.35 -57.59
N ASN A 290 -61.35 -3.87 -56.75
CA ASN A 290 -62.80 -3.81 -57.00
C ASN A 290 -63.46 -2.71 -56.14
N THR A 291 -64.78 -2.51 -56.26
CA THR A 291 -65.51 -1.47 -55.48
C THR A 291 -65.51 -1.67 -53.96
N LEU A 292 -65.10 -2.84 -53.44
CA LEU A 292 -64.96 -3.10 -52.00
C LEU A 292 -63.54 -2.84 -51.49
N THR A 293 -62.53 -2.93 -52.35
CA THR A 293 -61.10 -2.77 -51.97
C THR A 293 -60.49 -1.44 -52.41
N ALA A 294 -61.14 -0.67 -53.29
CA ALA A 294 -60.58 0.57 -53.84
C ALA A 294 -60.17 1.59 -52.76
N ASP A 295 -61.10 1.97 -51.87
CA ASP A 295 -60.84 2.97 -50.83
C ASP A 295 -59.78 2.49 -49.81
N SER A 296 -59.77 1.20 -49.48
CA SER A 296 -58.80 0.63 -48.54
C SER A 296 -57.40 0.49 -49.14
N LEU A 297 -57.28 0.17 -50.43
CA LEU A 297 -56.01 0.19 -51.17
C LEU A 297 -55.48 1.61 -51.35
N GLN A 298 -56.34 2.59 -51.63
CA GLN A 298 -55.98 4.00 -51.68
C GLN A 298 -55.43 4.47 -50.31
N ALA A 299 -56.08 4.10 -49.21
CA ALA A 299 -55.62 4.38 -47.85
C ALA A 299 -54.31 3.67 -47.51
N MET A 300 -54.16 2.38 -47.86
CA MET A 300 -52.92 1.62 -47.66
C MET A 300 -51.74 2.22 -48.44
N LEU A 301 -51.96 2.70 -49.67
CA LEU A 301 -50.92 3.38 -50.46
C LEU A 301 -50.51 4.73 -49.85
N SER A 302 -51.45 5.49 -49.29
CA SER A 302 -51.15 6.72 -48.55
C SER A 302 -50.30 6.41 -47.31
N SER A 303 -50.73 5.47 -46.46
CA SER A 303 -50.00 5.04 -45.25
C SER A 303 -48.60 4.54 -45.60
N ALA A 304 -48.47 3.64 -46.58
CA ALA A 304 -47.17 3.10 -47.01
C ALA A 304 -46.25 4.20 -47.56
N THR A 305 -46.80 5.23 -48.22
CA THR A 305 -46.01 6.37 -48.73
C THR A 305 -45.53 7.28 -47.59
N GLU A 306 -46.38 7.57 -46.60
CA GLU A 306 -46.01 8.36 -45.41
C GLU A 306 -44.99 7.63 -44.53
N GLU A 307 -45.20 6.33 -44.28
CA GLU A 307 -44.28 5.46 -43.53
C GLU A 307 -42.93 5.32 -44.23
N LEU A 308 -42.91 5.18 -45.57
CA LEU A 308 -41.68 5.13 -46.35
C LEU A 308 -40.90 6.45 -46.25
N ALA A 309 -41.58 7.59 -46.41
CA ALA A 309 -40.93 8.91 -46.31
C ALA A 309 -40.33 9.15 -44.91
N LEU A 310 -41.06 8.79 -43.84
CA LEU A 310 -40.57 8.87 -42.47
C LEU A 310 -39.39 7.92 -42.22
N THR A 311 -39.45 6.69 -42.76
CA THR A 311 -38.36 5.70 -42.67
C THR A 311 -37.10 6.22 -43.36
N GLN A 312 -37.22 6.82 -44.55
CA GLN A 312 -36.11 7.42 -45.29
C GLN A 312 -35.48 8.62 -44.57
N GLN A 313 -36.29 9.47 -43.93
CA GLN A 313 -35.78 10.58 -43.12
C GLN A 313 -34.99 10.07 -41.90
N ASN A 314 -35.53 9.06 -41.20
CA ASN A 314 -34.88 8.43 -40.06
C ASN A 314 -33.58 7.73 -40.45
N LEU A 315 -33.56 7.03 -41.60
CA LEU A 315 -32.39 6.37 -42.15
C LEU A 315 -31.24 7.37 -42.37
N ARG A 316 -31.48 8.43 -43.17
CA ARG A 316 -30.48 9.49 -43.44
C ARG A 316 -29.91 10.10 -42.16
N THR A 317 -30.77 10.32 -41.16
CA THR A 317 -30.37 10.88 -39.86
C THR A 317 -29.46 9.92 -39.09
N LYS A 318 -29.80 8.63 -39.05
CA LYS A 318 -29.01 7.60 -38.34
C LYS A 318 -27.70 7.27 -39.07
N GLU A 319 -27.68 7.29 -40.40
CA GLU A 319 -26.46 7.13 -41.21
C GLU A 319 -25.48 8.28 -40.99
N ALA A 320 -25.95 9.53 -40.97
CA ALA A 320 -25.11 10.69 -40.67
C ALA A 320 -24.45 10.58 -39.28
N LEU A 321 -25.22 10.18 -38.25
CA LEU A 321 -24.70 9.94 -36.90
C LEU A 321 -23.70 8.78 -36.85
N ALA A 322 -23.91 7.71 -37.63
CA ALA A 322 -22.97 6.59 -37.71
C ALA A 322 -21.62 7.01 -38.32
N ASN A 323 -21.66 7.80 -39.39
CA ASN A 323 -20.46 8.28 -40.07
C ASN A 323 -19.66 9.29 -39.23
N ASP A 324 -20.34 10.17 -38.50
CA ASP A 324 -19.73 11.09 -37.53
C ASP A 324 -19.06 10.33 -36.36
N LEU A 325 -19.74 9.32 -35.80
CA LEU A 325 -19.20 8.51 -34.72
C LEU A 325 -18.00 7.66 -35.18
N ASP A 326 -18.07 7.03 -36.36
CA ASP A 326 -16.95 6.28 -36.94
C ASP A 326 -15.74 7.19 -37.20
N SER A 327 -15.97 8.39 -37.76
CA SER A 327 -14.92 9.40 -37.96
C SER A 327 -14.25 9.81 -36.65
N LYS A 328 -15.04 10.04 -35.58
CA LYS A 328 -14.52 10.35 -34.25
C LYS A 328 -13.73 9.19 -33.63
N ILE A 329 -14.16 7.95 -33.83
CA ILE A 329 -13.43 6.75 -33.39
C ILE A 329 -12.10 6.63 -34.14
N GLN A 330 -12.08 6.84 -35.46
CA GLN A 330 -10.87 6.81 -36.28
C GLN A 330 -9.88 7.90 -35.87
N THR A 331 -10.33 9.16 -35.69
CA THR A 331 -9.48 10.25 -35.19
C THR A 331 -8.94 9.95 -33.79
N SER A 332 -9.77 9.41 -32.90
CA SER A 332 -9.33 9.02 -31.54
C SER A 332 -8.33 7.85 -31.56
N GLN A 333 -8.45 6.94 -32.52
CA GLN A 333 -7.52 5.82 -32.72
C GLN A 333 -6.19 6.27 -33.35
N GLN A 334 -6.18 7.30 -34.19
CA GLN A 334 -4.97 7.93 -34.73
C GLN A 334 -4.22 8.77 -33.68
N ASN A 335 -4.95 9.42 -32.78
CA ASN A 335 -4.39 10.26 -31.71
C ASN A 335 -3.99 9.48 -30.44
N ALA A 336 -4.05 8.15 -30.45
CA ALA A 336 -3.70 7.32 -29.30
C ALA A 336 -2.19 7.24 -29.10
N GLU A 337 -1.70 7.58 -27.89
CA GLU A 337 -0.28 7.48 -27.55
C GLU A 337 0.21 6.03 -27.45
N ARG A 338 -0.66 5.08 -27.07
CA ARG A 338 -0.33 3.67 -26.91
C ARG A 338 -1.31 2.77 -27.65
N LYS A 339 -0.80 1.70 -28.24
CA LYS A 339 -1.63 0.67 -28.90
C LYS A 339 -2.69 0.05 -27.97
N SER A 340 -2.45 0.04 -26.66
CA SER A 340 -3.38 -0.43 -25.62
C SER A 340 -4.62 0.44 -25.43
N ASP A 341 -4.57 1.72 -25.85
CA ASP A 341 -5.63 2.68 -25.58
C ASP A 341 -6.89 2.40 -26.43
N CYS A 342 -6.79 1.46 -27.38
CA CYS A 342 -7.91 0.90 -28.13
C CYS A 342 -9.03 0.35 -27.22
N VAL A 343 -8.71 -0.10 -25.99
CA VAL A 343 -9.68 -0.54 -24.97
C VAL A 343 -10.65 0.58 -24.60
N LEU A 344 -10.18 1.83 -24.55
CA LEU A 344 -11.01 3.00 -24.23
C LEU A 344 -12.05 3.31 -25.32
N LEU A 345 -11.82 2.82 -26.55
CA LEU A 345 -12.72 3.01 -27.69
C LEU A 345 -13.78 1.90 -27.79
N LEU A 346 -13.70 0.82 -27.02
CA LEU A 346 -14.62 -0.33 -27.14
C LEU A 346 -16.09 0.06 -26.92
N SER A 347 -16.38 0.91 -25.94
CA SER A 347 -17.75 1.40 -25.70
C SER A 347 -18.27 2.23 -26.87
N GLN A 348 -17.42 3.04 -27.52
CA GLN A 348 -17.81 3.81 -28.70
C GLN A 348 -18.02 2.90 -29.92
N LYS A 349 -17.17 1.88 -30.09
CA LYS A 349 -17.31 0.87 -31.16
C LYS A 349 -18.58 0.03 -30.99
N LEU A 350 -18.99 -0.29 -29.76
CA LEU A 350 -20.28 -0.91 -29.47
C LEU A 350 -21.44 0.01 -29.88
N SER A 351 -21.42 1.29 -29.47
CA SER A 351 -22.44 2.26 -29.88
C SER A 351 -22.52 2.45 -31.40
N LEU A 352 -21.38 2.39 -32.10
CA LEU A 352 -21.34 2.41 -33.57
C LEU A 352 -21.96 1.14 -34.18
N LEU A 353 -21.74 -0.03 -33.57
CA LEU A 353 -22.33 -1.30 -34.01
C LEU A 353 -23.86 -1.29 -33.83
N GLU A 354 -24.35 -0.87 -32.66
CA GLU A 354 -25.78 -0.70 -32.39
C GLU A 354 -26.44 0.27 -33.39
N LEU A 355 -25.76 1.38 -33.69
CA LEU A 355 -26.24 2.39 -34.64
C LEU A 355 -26.22 1.89 -36.09
N ARG A 356 -25.20 1.14 -36.50
CA ARG A 356 -25.13 0.47 -37.81
C ARG A 356 -26.20 -0.62 -37.94
N HIS A 357 -26.50 -1.36 -36.88
CA HIS A 357 -27.59 -2.33 -36.86
C HIS A 357 -28.96 -1.64 -37.01
N ALA A 358 -29.18 -0.52 -36.31
CA ALA A 358 -30.39 0.29 -36.48
C ALA A 358 -30.54 0.85 -37.91
N VAL A 359 -29.44 1.29 -38.53
CA VAL A 359 -29.40 1.66 -39.96
C VAL A 359 -29.79 0.48 -40.86
N GLN A 360 -29.26 -0.72 -40.61
CA GLN A 360 -29.57 -1.90 -41.41
C GLN A 360 -31.04 -2.34 -41.29
N LEU A 361 -31.63 -2.26 -40.09
CA LEU A 361 -33.07 -2.49 -39.88
C LEU A 361 -33.91 -1.46 -40.63
N LEU A 362 -33.52 -0.18 -40.62
CA LEU A 362 -34.21 0.87 -41.37
C LEU A 362 -34.10 0.67 -42.89
N ARG A 363 -32.94 0.25 -43.42
CA ARG A 363 -32.76 -0.12 -44.84
C ARG A 363 -33.62 -1.33 -45.22
N SER A 364 -33.73 -2.33 -44.36
CA SER A 364 -34.61 -3.49 -44.58
C SER A 364 -36.09 -3.07 -44.60
N SER A 365 -36.52 -2.20 -43.66
CA SER A 365 -37.89 -1.68 -43.66
C SER A 365 -38.16 -0.75 -44.85
N GLU A 366 -37.19 0.06 -45.28
CA GLU A 366 -37.29 0.86 -46.50
C GLU A 366 -37.48 -0.05 -47.73
N ALA A 367 -36.64 -1.07 -47.91
CA ALA A 367 -36.76 -2.01 -49.01
C ALA A 367 -38.13 -2.72 -49.02
N ARG A 368 -38.60 -3.19 -47.85
CA ARG A 368 -39.93 -3.79 -47.68
C ARG A 368 -41.05 -2.83 -48.07
N LEU A 369 -41.05 -1.61 -47.51
CA LEU A 369 -42.08 -0.60 -47.79
C LEU A 369 -42.04 -0.12 -49.25
N ALA A 370 -40.85 0.00 -49.84
CA ALA A 370 -40.67 0.34 -51.25
C ALA A 370 -41.20 -0.77 -52.18
N SER A 371 -40.96 -2.04 -51.86
CA SER A 371 -41.53 -3.18 -52.60
C SER A 371 -43.06 -3.24 -52.48
N GLN A 372 -43.59 -3.06 -51.28
CA GLN A 372 -45.04 -3.00 -51.04
C GLN A 372 -45.69 -1.82 -51.79
N LYS A 373 -45.08 -0.64 -51.71
CA LYS A 373 -45.52 0.55 -52.44
C LYS A 373 -45.47 0.33 -53.95
N ALA A 374 -44.38 -0.22 -54.50
CA ALA A 374 -44.26 -0.47 -55.93
C ALA A 374 -45.34 -1.43 -56.46
N LEU A 375 -45.70 -2.46 -55.67
CA LEU A 375 -46.79 -3.38 -56.02
C LEU A 375 -48.17 -2.69 -55.99
N LEU A 376 -48.40 -1.81 -55.00
CA LEU A 376 -49.61 -0.98 -54.92
C LEU A 376 -49.69 0.04 -56.07
N ASP A 377 -48.64 0.84 -56.29
CA ASP A 377 -48.55 1.84 -57.37
C ASP A 377 -48.78 1.18 -58.74
N ALA A 378 -48.21 0.00 -58.99
CA ALA A 378 -48.44 -0.76 -60.23
C ALA A 378 -49.90 -1.16 -60.42
N LYS A 379 -50.59 -1.61 -59.35
CA LYS A 379 -52.02 -1.97 -59.42
C LYS A 379 -52.91 -0.72 -59.58
N MET A 380 -52.60 0.39 -58.89
CA MET A 380 -53.33 1.65 -59.02
C MET A 380 -53.16 2.29 -60.41
N ALA A 381 -51.97 2.21 -61.01
CA ALA A 381 -51.71 2.68 -62.37
C ALA A 381 -52.49 1.87 -63.41
N ALA A 382 -52.58 0.55 -63.25
CA ALA A 382 -53.43 -0.30 -64.09
C ALA A 382 -54.93 0.00 -63.90
N ALA A 383 -55.35 0.32 -62.67
CA ALA A 383 -56.72 0.68 -62.34
C ALA A 383 -57.16 2.06 -62.88
N ALA A 384 -56.25 3.00 -63.10
CA ALA A 384 -56.59 4.34 -63.61
C ALA A 384 -57.21 4.34 -65.03
N ALA A 385 -57.19 3.20 -65.74
CA ALA A 385 -57.76 3.03 -67.07
C ALA A 385 -59.28 2.74 -67.08
N SER A 386 -59.89 2.35 -65.95
CA SER A 386 -61.33 2.04 -65.87
C SER A 386 -61.88 2.18 -64.44
N PRO A 387 -63.17 2.53 -64.26
CA PRO A 387 -63.77 2.58 -62.93
C PRO A 387 -63.72 1.20 -62.24
N PRO A 388 -63.57 1.14 -60.91
CA PRO A 388 -63.41 -0.12 -60.18
C PRO A 388 -64.59 -1.07 -60.47
N PRO A 389 -64.33 -2.33 -60.87
CA PRO A 389 -65.39 -3.27 -61.18
C PRO A 389 -66.17 -3.63 -59.91
N PRO A 390 -67.50 -3.81 -59.99
CA PRO A 390 -68.26 -4.38 -58.89
C PRO A 390 -67.76 -5.82 -58.62
N PRO A 391 -67.83 -6.31 -57.37
CA PRO A 391 -67.51 -7.70 -57.06
C PRO A 391 -68.39 -8.65 -57.88
N PRO A 392 -67.90 -9.85 -58.25
CA PRO A 392 -68.71 -10.84 -58.94
C PRO A 392 -69.97 -11.16 -58.13
N ALA A 393 -71.12 -11.19 -58.80
CA ALA A 393 -72.39 -11.41 -58.13
C ALA A 393 -72.45 -12.82 -57.51
N LEU A 394 -72.84 -12.88 -56.23
CA LEU A 394 -73.07 -14.15 -55.53
C LEU A 394 -74.15 -14.95 -56.26
N ALA A 395 -73.76 -16.09 -56.83
CA ALA A 395 -74.69 -17.10 -57.28
C ALA A 395 -75.32 -17.77 -56.05
N LEU A 396 -76.44 -17.21 -55.57
CA LEU A 396 -77.28 -17.83 -54.54
C LEU A 396 -78.15 -18.93 -55.14
N PRO A 397 -78.18 -20.13 -54.54
CA PRO A 397 -79.32 -21.04 -54.65
C PRO A 397 -80.10 -21.11 -53.32
N TYR A 398 -81.43 -21.14 -53.49
CA TYR A 398 -82.41 -21.89 -52.69
C TYR A 398 -83.12 -21.28 -51.45
N GLU A 399 -84.41 -21.02 -51.70
CA GLU A 399 -85.64 -21.33 -50.93
C GLU A 399 -85.68 -21.32 -49.39
N ASP A 400 -86.43 -20.33 -48.90
CA ASP A 400 -87.66 -20.43 -48.09
C ASP A 400 -87.78 -21.42 -46.89
N ASP A 401 -87.86 -20.77 -45.73
CA ASP A 401 -88.96 -20.86 -44.75
C ASP A 401 -88.84 -21.77 -43.49
N ALA A 402 -89.51 -21.29 -42.44
CA ALA A 402 -89.99 -21.97 -41.23
C ALA A 402 -89.03 -22.27 -40.05
N ARG A 403 -89.28 -21.51 -38.95
CA ARG A 403 -89.42 -21.94 -37.53
C ARG A 403 -88.21 -22.04 -36.57
N SER A 404 -88.18 -21.07 -35.65
CA SER A 404 -88.52 -21.25 -34.20
C SER A 404 -87.57 -21.94 -33.18
N VAL A 405 -87.09 -21.14 -32.22
CA VAL A 405 -86.78 -21.36 -30.76
C VAL A 405 -85.81 -22.46 -30.26
N GLY A 406 -85.03 -22.08 -29.22
CA GLY A 406 -84.44 -22.97 -28.20
C GLY A 406 -82.91 -23.12 -28.32
N SER A 407 -82.03 -22.48 -27.53
CA SER A 407 -81.85 -22.39 -26.07
C SER A 407 -80.95 -23.50 -25.45
N THR A 408 -80.04 -23.07 -24.56
CA THR A 408 -79.16 -23.81 -23.61
C THR A 408 -77.93 -24.59 -24.11
N ASP A 409 -76.77 -24.23 -23.51
CA ASP A 409 -75.63 -25.05 -23.03
C ASP A 409 -74.91 -26.06 -23.98
N LYS A 410 -73.57 -26.23 -23.95
CA LYS A 410 -72.58 -26.00 -22.88
C LYS A 410 -71.13 -25.84 -23.41
N ALA A 411 -70.21 -25.46 -22.52
CA ALA A 411 -68.83 -24.99 -22.82
C ALA A 411 -67.78 -26.05 -23.24
N LYS A 412 -66.77 -25.61 -24.03
CA LYS A 412 -65.30 -25.61 -23.73
C LYS A 412 -64.50 -24.93 -24.87
N GLU A 413 -63.71 -23.87 -24.59
CA GLU A 413 -62.24 -23.89 -24.31
C GLU A 413 -61.37 -24.04 -25.60
N LYS A 414 -60.77 -22.98 -26.19
CA LYS A 414 -59.47 -22.37 -25.78
C LYS A 414 -59.12 -21.08 -26.55
N SER A 415 -58.26 -20.27 -25.92
CA SER A 415 -57.36 -19.19 -26.41
C SER A 415 -57.51 -18.58 -27.82
N SER A 416 -57.67 -17.25 -27.88
CA SER A 416 -56.58 -16.32 -28.22
C SER A 416 -57.07 -14.87 -28.25
N ARG A 417 -56.45 -13.97 -27.47
CA ARG A 417 -56.51 -12.51 -27.67
C ARG A 417 -55.21 -11.88 -27.17
N PHE A 418 -54.43 -11.32 -28.10
CA PHE A 418 -53.53 -10.23 -27.78
C PHE A 418 -54.35 -8.93 -27.76
N ASP A 419 -54.24 -8.17 -26.67
CA ASP A 419 -53.81 -6.77 -26.70
C ASP A 419 -54.00 -6.13 -25.32
N THR A 420 -52.89 -5.81 -24.65
CA THR A 420 -52.91 -4.99 -23.43
C THR A 420 -51.55 -4.34 -23.23
N LEU A 421 -51.46 -3.02 -23.46
CA LEU A 421 -50.40 -2.18 -22.88
C LEU A 421 -50.90 -0.75 -22.64
N ARG A 422 -51.47 -0.51 -21.46
CA ARG A 422 -51.51 0.80 -20.79
C ARG A 422 -51.75 0.59 -19.29
N HIS A 423 -50.67 0.45 -18.53
CA HIS A 423 -50.74 0.38 -17.08
C HIS A 423 -50.83 1.79 -16.47
N SER A 424 -51.86 2.00 -15.65
CA SER A 424 -51.93 3.10 -14.69
C SER A 424 -51.64 2.61 -13.27
N LEU A 425 -51.34 3.56 -12.39
CA LEU A 425 -51.04 3.37 -10.96
C LEU A 425 -52.28 2.97 -10.14
N ALA A 426 -52.02 2.34 -8.99
CA ALA A 426 -52.77 2.38 -7.70
C ALA A 426 -53.22 1.02 -7.11
N GLY A 427 -53.24 0.96 -5.76
CA GLY A 427 -53.53 -0.20 -4.90
C GLY A 427 -52.30 -0.56 -4.04
N MET A 428 -52.13 -0.14 -2.78
CA MET A 428 -53.00 -0.33 -1.59
C MET A 428 -53.52 -1.78 -1.48
N ILE A 429 -53.12 -2.57 -0.48
CA ILE A 429 -53.85 -2.96 0.77
C ILE A 429 -53.04 -4.16 1.35
N ARG A 430 -52.82 -4.45 2.65
CA ARG A 430 -53.29 -3.98 3.98
C ARG A 430 -52.18 -4.19 5.03
N SER A 431 -52.45 -3.90 6.32
CA SER A 431 -51.74 -4.48 7.49
C SER A 431 -52.67 -5.44 8.26
N PRO A 432 -52.11 -6.35 9.09
CA PRO A 432 -52.55 -6.48 10.48
C PRO A 432 -51.35 -6.60 11.46
N LYS A 433 -51.25 -5.75 12.49
CA LYS A 433 -51.85 -5.85 13.85
C LYS A 433 -51.28 -6.94 14.77
N ALA A 434 -50.41 -6.46 15.66
CA ALA A 434 -50.12 -6.84 17.05
C ALA A 434 -50.77 -8.09 17.70
N MET A 435 -49.95 -8.79 18.49
CA MET A 435 -50.35 -9.40 19.77
C MET A 435 -49.46 -8.88 20.90
N LEU A 436 -50.06 -8.49 22.02
CA LEU A 436 -49.37 -8.37 23.31
C LEU A 436 -49.47 -9.70 24.04
N GLY A 437 -48.35 -10.20 24.56
CA GLY A 437 -48.31 -11.19 25.63
C GLY A 437 -47.73 -10.54 26.88
N SER A 438 -48.50 -10.48 27.97
CA SER A 438 -48.02 -9.98 29.26
C SER A 438 -47.30 -11.09 30.02
N SER A 439 -46.08 -10.81 30.50
CA SER A 439 -45.42 -11.56 31.58
C SER A 439 -44.44 -10.66 32.32
N THR A 440 -44.78 -10.32 33.56
CA THR A 440 -43.86 -9.70 34.52
C THR A 440 -42.92 -10.75 35.12
N SER A 441 -41.60 -10.61 34.93
CA SER A 441 -40.61 -11.29 35.77
C SER A 441 -39.29 -10.53 35.80
N PHE A 442 -38.90 -10.14 37.02
CA PHE A 442 -37.55 -9.90 37.53
C PHE A 442 -36.39 -10.20 36.56
N PHE A 443 -35.57 -9.19 36.27
CA PHE A 443 -34.20 -9.43 35.82
C PHE A 443 -33.34 -9.75 37.04
N ASP A 444 -33.04 -11.04 37.23
CA ASP A 444 -31.93 -11.46 38.07
C ASP A 444 -30.63 -10.80 37.61
N VAL A 445 -29.84 -10.35 38.58
CA VAL A 445 -28.51 -9.80 38.31
C VAL A 445 -27.58 -10.97 38.01
N ILE A 446 -27.48 -11.36 36.73
CA ILE A 446 -26.51 -12.35 36.26
C ILE A 446 -25.11 -11.92 36.76
N PRO A 447 -24.41 -12.76 37.55
CA PRO A 447 -23.07 -12.47 38.04
C PRO A 447 -22.12 -12.07 36.90
N THR A 448 -21.22 -11.13 37.15
CA THR A 448 -20.26 -10.64 36.14
C THR A 448 -19.47 -11.78 35.49
N SER A 449 -19.12 -12.82 36.26
CA SER A 449 -18.39 -14.01 35.83
C SER A 449 -19.14 -14.94 34.87
N GLU A 450 -20.47 -14.84 34.76
CA GLU A 450 -21.29 -15.69 33.88
C GLU A 450 -21.54 -15.07 32.50
N ARG A 451 -21.28 -13.76 32.33
CA ARG A 451 -21.44 -13.09 31.04
C ARG A 451 -20.35 -13.54 30.05
N PRO A 452 -20.69 -13.73 28.75
CA PRO A 452 -19.71 -14.06 27.72
C PRO A 452 -18.52 -13.10 27.70
N LEU A 453 -17.32 -13.59 27.35
CA LEU A 453 -16.09 -12.78 27.33
C LEU A 453 -16.21 -11.48 26.52
N ALA A 454 -16.94 -11.50 25.40
CA ALA A 454 -17.17 -10.32 24.57
C ALA A 454 -17.97 -9.20 25.27
N GLU A 455 -18.80 -9.56 26.25
CA GLU A 455 -19.65 -8.64 27.00
C GLU A 455 -18.91 -8.00 28.18
N GLN A 456 -17.85 -8.65 28.69
CA GLN A 456 -17.03 -8.16 29.80
C GLN A 456 -16.50 -6.73 29.56
N GLU A 457 -16.60 -5.88 30.56
CA GLU A 457 -16.22 -4.46 30.46
C GLU A 457 -14.70 -4.26 30.34
N TRP A 458 -13.92 -5.16 30.94
CA TRP A 458 -12.46 -5.22 30.88
C TRP A 458 -11.91 -6.00 29.68
N TYR A 459 -12.76 -6.48 28.77
CA TYR A 459 -12.35 -7.14 27.53
C TYR A 459 -12.36 -6.16 26.35
N HIS A 460 -11.18 -5.93 25.76
CA HIS A 460 -10.96 -4.92 24.70
C HIS A 460 -10.81 -5.52 23.30
N GLY A 461 -10.98 -6.85 23.16
CA GLY A 461 -10.90 -7.56 21.89
C GLY A 461 -9.51 -7.49 21.25
N ALA A 462 -9.47 -7.27 19.94
CA ALA A 462 -8.26 -7.16 19.14
C ALA A 462 -7.60 -5.77 19.23
N ILE A 463 -7.49 -5.20 20.44
CA ILE A 463 -6.71 -3.97 20.67
C ILE A 463 -5.19 -4.25 20.58
N PRO A 464 -4.39 -3.44 19.85
CA PRO A 464 -2.94 -3.64 19.77
C PRO A 464 -2.22 -3.52 21.11
N ARG A 465 -1.04 -4.14 21.20
CA ARG A 465 -0.22 -4.13 22.42
C ARG A 465 0.14 -2.71 22.88
N THR A 466 0.46 -1.81 21.96
CA THR A 466 0.83 -0.41 22.27
C THR A 466 -0.34 0.37 22.86
N GLU A 467 -1.50 0.32 22.22
CA GLU A 467 -2.74 0.95 22.71
C GLU A 467 -3.13 0.40 24.09
N ALA A 468 -3.03 -0.92 24.27
CA ALA A 468 -3.24 -1.56 25.56
C ALA A 468 -2.26 -1.09 26.65
N GLN A 469 -1.06 -0.60 26.30
CA GLN A 469 -0.10 -0.04 27.26
C GLN A 469 -0.43 1.42 27.64
N GLU A 470 -1.06 2.19 26.75
CA GLU A 470 -1.53 3.58 27.00
C GLU A 470 -2.80 3.62 27.88
N LEU A 471 -3.61 2.55 27.84
CA LEU A 471 -4.79 2.40 28.69
C LEU A 471 -4.47 2.04 30.15
N LEU A 472 -3.29 1.48 30.42
CA LEU A 472 -2.85 1.07 31.77
C LEU A 472 -2.02 2.20 32.40
N ARG A 473 -2.63 2.94 33.34
CA ARG A 473 -2.16 4.24 33.82
C ARG A 473 -1.67 4.22 35.28
N GLN A 474 -2.25 3.37 36.12
CA GLN A 474 -1.99 3.29 37.56
C GLN A 474 -1.78 1.83 38.01
N GLN A 475 -1.12 1.65 39.15
CA GLN A 475 -0.71 0.34 39.67
C GLN A 475 -1.90 -0.63 39.79
N GLY A 476 -1.77 -1.82 39.21
CA GLY A 476 -2.79 -2.87 39.21
C GLY A 476 -3.97 -2.63 38.26
N ASP A 477 -3.92 -1.60 37.40
CA ASP A 477 -4.78 -1.54 36.20
C ASP A 477 -4.59 -2.80 35.36
N PHE A 478 -5.69 -3.37 34.86
CA PHE A 478 -5.65 -4.51 33.95
C PHE A 478 -6.75 -4.50 32.88
N LEU A 479 -6.46 -5.18 31.78
CA LEU A 479 -7.43 -5.52 30.73
C LEU A 479 -7.09 -6.86 30.07
N VAL A 480 -8.08 -7.51 29.46
CA VAL A 480 -7.87 -8.69 28.61
C VAL A 480 -8.12 -8.34 27.15
N ARG A 481 -7.29 -8.90 26.28
CA ARG A 481 -7.32 -8.70 24.82
C ARG A 481 -6.95 -9.99 24.09
N GLU A 482 -7.25 -10.05 22.80
CA GLU A 482 -6.77 -11.11 21.91
C GLU A 482 -5.31 -10.85 21.47
N SER A 483 -4.57 -11.91 21.19
CA SER A 483 -3.16 -11.87 20.79
C SER A 483 -3.04 -11.52 19.30
N HIS A 484 -2.21 -10.53 18.98
CA HIS A 484 -1.94 -10.17 17.58
C HIS A 484 -0.97 -11.18 16.96
N GLY A 485 -1.47 -12.00 16.03
CA GLY A 485 -0.70 -13.01 15.29
C GLY A 485 -1.11 -14.45 15.55
N LYS A 486 -2.03 -14.71 16.50
CA LYS A 486 -2.64 -16.02 16.74
C LYS A 486 -4.10 -15.84 17.20
N PRO A 487 -5.08 -15.99 16.29
CA PRO A 487 -6.50 -16.00 16.66
C PRO A 487 -6.79 -17.04 17.74
N GLY A 488 -7.59 -16.68 18.74
CA GLY A 488 -7.93 -17.55 19.87
C GLY A 488 -6.89 -17.63 21.01
N GLU A 489 -5.71 -17.00 20.89
CA GLU A 489 -4.79 -16.82 22.02
C GLU A 489 -5.16 -15.52 22.77
N TYR A 490 -5.42 -15.59 24.07
CA TYR A 490 -5.82 -14.43 24.88
C TYR A 490 -4.68 -13.94 25.79
N VAL A 491 -4.63 -12.64 26.05
CA VAL A 491 -3.57 -11.99 26.82
C VAL A 491 -4.15 -11.03 27.86
N LEU A 492 -3.83 -11.28 29.12
CA LEU A 492 -4.01 -10.34 30.23
C LEU A 492 -2.87 -9.32 30.20
N SER A 493 -3.19 -8.02 30.16
CA SER A 493 -2.22 -6.92 30.24
C SER A 493 -2.43 -6.16 31.54
N VAL A 494 -1.36 -5.94 32.32
CA VAL A 494 -1.41 -5.35 33.67
C VAL A 494 -0.26 -4.34 33.85
N PHE A 495 -0.50 -3.23 34.55
CA PHE A 495 0.58 -2.35 34.99
C PHE A 495 1.00 -2.69 36.43
N SER A 496 2.25 -3.11 36.62
CA SER A 496 2.82 -3.40 37.94
C SER A 496 4.30 -3.03 37.98
N ASP A 497 4.73 -2.42 39.09
CA ASP A 497 6.12 -2.10 39.39
C ASP A 497 6.72 -1.18 38.30
N GLU A 498 5.94 -0.15 37.93
CA GLU A 498 6.20 0.79 36.82
C GLU A 498 6.28 0.15 35.41
N GLN A 499 6.03 -1.15 35.29
CA GLN A 499 6.13 -1.91 34.04
C GLN A 499 4.76 -2.38 33.53
N ARG A 500 4.56 -2.29 32.21
CA ARG A 500 3.39 -2.87 31.54
C ARG A 500 3.69 -4.32 31.18
N ARG A 501 3.20 -5.25 32.00
CA ARG A 501 3.40 -6.70 31.87
C ARG A 501 2.26 -7.33 31.08
N HIS A 502 2.55 -8.42 30.38
CA HIS A 502 1.56 -9.16 29.57
C HIS A 502 1.71 -10.65 29.82
N PHE A 503 0.60 -11.31 30.15
CA PHE A 503 0.52 -12.73 30.49
C PHE A 503 -0.39 -13.43 29.49
N ILE A 504 0.14 -14.45 28.81
CA ILE A 504 -0.66 -15.31 27.92
C ILE A 504 -1.57 -16.17 28.79
N ILE A 505 -2.87 -16.16 28.50
CA ILE A 505 -3.84 -17.04 29.13
C ILE A 505 -3.75 -18.39 28.40
N GLN A 506 -3.32 -19.43 29.12
CA GLN A 506 -3.15 -20.76 28.55
C GLN A 506 -4.50 -21.48 28.53
N PHE A 507 -4.78 -22.22 27.45
CA PHE A 507 -5.92 -23.11 27.34
C PHE A 507 -5.43 -24.56 27.23
N ALA A 508 -5.71 -25.37 28.26
CA ALA A 508 -5.31 -26.77 28.34
C ALA A 508 -6.35 -27.54 29.18
N ASP A 509 -6.60 -28.80 28.84
CA ASP A 509 -7.62 -29.67 29.49
C ASP A 509 -9.03 -29.04 29.49
N ASN A 510 -9.40 -28.33 28.41
CA ASN A 510 -10.61 -27.51 28.30
C ASN A 510 -10.75 -26.41 29.39
N GLN A 511 -9.65 -25.96 29.98
CA GLN A 511 -9.63 -24.93 31.02
C GLN A 511 -8.61 -23.82 30.76
N TYR A 512 -8.97 -22.59 31.12
CA TYR A 512 -8.13 -21.40 31.07
C TYR A 512 -7.34 -21.22 32.37
N ARG A 513 -6.03 -20.93 32.28
CA ARG A 513 -5.15 -20.74 33.45
C ARG A 513 -3.93 -19.85 33.18
N PHE A 514 -3.29 -19.38 34.25
CA PHE A 514 -1.95 -18.78 34.24
C PHE A 514 -0.93 -19.79 34.81
N GLU A 515 -0.71 -19.78 36.13
CA GLU A 515 0.00 -20.83 36.88
C GLU A 515 -0.97 -21.44 37.91
N GLY A 516 -1.21 -22.75 37.85
CA GLY A 516 -2.03 -23.47 38.84
C GLY A 516 -3.43 -23.86 38.35
N THR A 517 -4.46 -23.46 39.10
CA THR A 517 -5.87 -23.86 38.89
C THR A 517 -6.43 -23.38 37.55
N GLY A 518 -7.19 -24.25 36.89
CA GLY A 518 -7.89 -23.93 35.65
C GLY A 518 -9.38 -23.67 35.85
N PHE A 519 -9.96 -22.86 34.96
CA PHE A 519 -11.36 -22.43 34.99
C PHE A 519 -12.02 -22.67 33.63
N ALA A 520 -13.33 -22.91 33.60
CA ALA A 520 -14.05 -23.20 32.35
C ALA A 520 -14.13 -21.98 31.42
N THR A 521 -14.11 -20.76 31.97
CA THR A 521 -14.15 -19.51 31.19
C THR A 521 -13.10 -18.49 31.65
N ILE A 522 -12.66 -17.62 30.73
CA ILE A 522 -11.76 -16.51 31.05
C ILE A 522 -12.39 -15.55 32.09
N PRO A 523 -13.68 -15.18 32.02
CA PRO A 523 -14.35 -14.44 33.09
C PRO A 523 -14.18 -15.07 34.49
N GLN A 524 -14.34 -16.39 34.63
CA GLN A 524 -14.13 -17.08 35.91
C GLN A 524 -12.67 -17.03 36.39
N LEU A 525 -11.70 -17.21 35.49
CA LEU A 525 -10.27 -17.08 35.80
C LEU A 525 -9.94 -15.67 36.31
N ILE A 526 -10.39 -14.63 35.60
CA ILE A 526 -10.14 -13.24 35.96
C ILE A 526 -10.85 -12.87 37.27
N GLU A 527 -12.11 -13.26 37.44
CA GLU A 527 -12.87 -13.05 38.69
C GLU A 527 -12.18 -13.73 39.89
N HIS A 528 -11.64 -14.95 39.73
CA HIS A 528 -10.91 -15.62 40.81
C HIS A 528 -9.68 -14.82 41.24
N HIS A 529 -8.78 -14.46 40.31
CA HIS A 529 -7.59 -13.66 40.64
C HIS A 529 -7.92 -12.26 41.15
N PHE A 530 -9.01 -11.65 40.66
CA PHE A 530 -9.45 -10.32 41.05
C PHE A 530 -10.11 -10.29 42.45
N SER A 531 -10.95 -11.26 42.79
CA SER A 531 -11.65 -11.34 44.08
C SER A 531 -10.75 -11.85 45.20
N THR A 532 -10.00 -12.93 44.96
CA THR A 532 -9.11 -13.55 45.97
C THR A 532 -7.78 -12.82 46.16
N LYS A 533 -7.44 -11.89 45.25
CA LYS A 533 -6.12 -11.23 45.15
C LYS A 533 -4.94 -12.20 44.99
N GLN A 534 -5.19 -13.41 44.49
CA GLN A 534 -4.15 -14.38 44.15
C GLN A 534 -3.24 -13.85 43.03
N VAL A 535 -1.92 -13.94 43.23
CA VAL A 535 -0.92 -13.51 42.24
C VAL A 535 -1.05 -14.28 40.92
N ILE A 536 -0.85 -13.60 39.78
CA ILE A 536 -0.95 -14.19 38.44
C ILE A 536 0.13 -15.25 38.19
N THR A 537 1.36 -14.98 38.61
CA THR A 537 2.44 -15.98 38.69
C THR A 537 3.28 -15.76 39.94
N LYS A 538 3.80 -16.84 40.53
CA LYS A 538 4.62 -16.76 41.75
C LYS A 538 5.88 -15.91 41.55
N LYS A 539 6.45 -15.94 40.34
CA LYS A 539 7.64 -15.18 39.97
C LYS A 539 7.38 -13.69 39.74
N SER A 540 6.16 -13.31 39.33
CA SER A 540 5.85 -11.91 38.99
C SER A 540 5.25 -11.11 40.15
N GLY A 541 4.60 -11.77 41.11
CA GLY A 541 3.93 -11.11 42.24
C GLY A 541 2.73 -10.23 41.86
N VAL A 542 2.31 -10.23 40.59
CA VAL A 542 1.28 -9.30 40.07
C VAL A 542 -0.10 -9.68 40.59
N VAL A 543 -0.83 -8.68 41.11
CA VAL A 543 -2.22 -8.78 41.60
C VAL A 543 -3.14 -7.86 40.79
N LEU A 544 -4.37 -8.28 40.54
CA LEU A 544 -5.37 -7.47 39.82
C LEU A 544 -6.11 -6.52 40.78
N LEU A 545 -6.05 -5.21 40.50
CA LEU A 545 -6.64 -4.18 41.37
C LEU A 545 -7.75 -3.39 40.69
N ASN A 546 -7.57 -2.95 39.44
CA ASN A 546 -8.49 -2.03 38.75
C ASN A 546 -8.83 -2.52 37.32
N PRO A 547 -10.07 -2.93 37.02
CA PRO A 547 -10.46 -3.29 35.66
C PRO A 547 -10.57 -2.03 34.79
N VAL A 548 -9.84 -1.98 33.67
CA VAL A 548 -9.95 -0.87 32.71
C VAL A 548 -11.16 -1.08 31.81
N VAL A 549 -12.19 -0.25 31.97
CA VAL A 549 -13.48 -0.37 31.27
C VAL A 549 -13.41 0.13 29.81
N LYS A 550 -14.03 -0.61 28.89
CA LYS A 550 -14.20 -0.23 27.48
C LYS A 550 -15.14 0.97 27.31
N VAL A 551 -14.70 2.00 26.59
CA VAL A 551 -15.34 3.33 26.63
C VAL A 551 -16.69 3.40 25.89
N THR A 552 -16.92 2.60 24.83
CA THR A 552 -18.26 2.42 24.24
C THR A 552 -18.28 1.19 23.33
N THR A 553 -19.38 0.41 23.31
CA THR A 553 -19.60 -0.65 22.32
C THR A 553 -20.56 -0.14 21.23
N LEU A 554 -20.07 -0.02 20.00
CA LEU A 554 -20.87 0.40 18.84
C LEU A 554 -21.41 -0.83 18.10
N TYR A 555 -22.73 -0.89 17.95
CA TYR A 555 -23.40 -1.87 17.09
C TYR A 555 -23.69 -1.20 15.75
N ILE A 556 -23.00 -1.65 14.70
CA ILE A 556 -23.06 -1.11 13.34
C ILE A 556 -23.70 -2.09 12.37
N HIS A 557 -24.42 -1.58 11.38
CA HIS A 557 -24.82 -2.33 10.18
C HIS A 557 -24.11 -1.71 8.98
N VAL A 558 -23.36 -2.52 8.23
CA VAL A 558 -22.56 -2.09 7.06
C VAL A 558 -23.42 -2.28 5.81
N HIS A 559 -23.55 -1.24 4.97
CA HIS A 559 -24.39 -1.27 3.76
C HIS A 559 -23.55 -1.37 2.49
N THR A 560 -22.89 -0.29 2.06
CA THR A 560 -22.24 -0.19 0.75
C THR A 560 -20.82 0.35 0.85
N ASN A 561 -19.92 -0.16 0.01
CA ASN A 561 -18.54 0.32 -0.08
C ASN A 561 -18.48 1.68 -0.80
N ILE A 562 -17.70 2.60 -0.25
CA ILE A 562 -17.33 3.90 -0.81
C ILE A 562 -15.79 3.98 -0.76
N ARG A 563 -15.11 4.06 -1.91
CA ARG A 563 -13.64 3.98 -1.96
C ARG A 563 -12.98 5.15 -1.21
N GLY A 564 -11.94 4.87 -0.42
CA GLY A 564 -11.09 5.86 0.26
C GLY A 564 -9.59 5.63 -0.01
N ASN A 565 -8.74 6.60 0.36
CA ASN A 565 -7.32 6.60 0.00
C ASN A 565 -6.46 5.59 0.81
N PHE A 566 -6.80 5.34 2.07
CA PHE A 566 -6.02 4.48 2.98
C PHE A 566 -6.69 3.14 3.33
N GLY A 567 -7.79 2.80 2.67
CA GLY A 567 -8.55 1.58 2.92
C GLY A 567 -9.95 1.64 2.34
N GLU A 568 -10.69 0.54 2.48
CA GLU A 568 -12.11 0.51 2.13
C GLU A 568 -12.90 1.29 3.18
N VAL A 569 -13.72 2.25 2.74
CA VAL A 569 -14.69 2.93 3.59
C VAL A 569 -16.06 2.38 3.23
N PHE A 570 -16.97 2.29 4.19
CA PHE A 570 -18.34 1.83 3.96
C PHE A 570 -19.34 2.82 4.54
N LYS A 571 -20.47 2.97 3.86
CA LYS A 571 -21.66 3.58 4.43
C LYS A 571 -22.30 2.59 5.41
N GLY A 572 -22.59 3.05 6.62
CA GLY A 572 -23.19 2.27 7.69
C GLY A 572 -24.38 2.96 8.33
N THR A 573 -25.05 2.25 9.24
CA THR A 573 -25.97 2.84 10.23
C THR A 573 -25.71 2.27 11.62
N LEU A 574 -25.71 3.11 12.65
CA LEU A 574 -25.76 2.66 14.05
C LEU A 574 -27.10 1.95 14.32
N GLN A 575 -27.09 0.87 15.10
CA GLN A 575 -28.31 0.09 15.34
C GLN A 575 -29.30 0.78 16.30
N ARG A 576 -28.80 1.53 17.29
CA ARG A 576 -29.59 2.09 18.41
C ARG A 576 -30.49 3.25 18.01
N ASP A 577 -30.01 4.13 17.14
CA ASP A 577 -30.64 5.41 16.75
C ASP A 577 -30.79 5.56 15.22
N LYS A 578 -30.37 4.56 14.44
CA LYS A 578 -30.34 4.57 12.96
C LYS A 578 -29.49 5.70 12.35
N MET A 579 -28.58 6.31 13.12
CA MET A 579 -27.69 7.36 12.62
C MET A 579 -26.82 6.85 11.46
N PRO A 580 -26.77 7.55 10.30
CA PRO A 580 -25.90 7.17 9.19
C PRO A 580 -24.44 7.50 9.49
N VAL A 581 -23.53 6.56 9.19
CA VAL A 581 -22.11 6.65 9.54
C VAL A 581 -21.20 6.27 8.37
N ALA A 582 -19.96 6.76 8.39
CA ALA A 582 -18.86 6.30 7.55
C ALA A 582 -17.98 5.34 8.38
N ILE A 583 -17.61 4.20 7.81
CA ILE A 583 -16.89 3.12 8.48
C ILE A 583 -15.60 2.85 7.71
N LYS A 584 -14.46 3.37 8.19
CA LYS A 584 -13.13 3.06 7.63
C LYS A 584 -12.72 1.68 8.15
N THR A 585 -12.22 0.80 7.29
CA THR A 585 -11.78 -0.56 7.70
C THR A 585 -10.26 -0.70 7.63
N CYS A 586 -9.70 -1.45 8.57
CA CYS A 586 -8.30 -1.86 8.55
C CYS A 586 -8.21 -3.37 8.33
N LYS A 587 -7.65 -3.79 7.18
CA LYS A 587 -7.50 -5.22 6.87
C LYS A 587 -6.46 -5.89 7.78
N GLU A 588 -6.65 -7.18 8.01
CA GLU A 588 -5.85 -7.97 8.96
C GLU A 588 -4.44 -8.31 8.44
N ASP A 589 -4.24 -8.33 7.12
CA ASP A 589 -2.98 -8.57 6.44
C ASP A 589 -2.04 -7.33 6.41
N LEU A 590 -2.53 -6.15 6.79
CA LEU A 590 -1.72 -4.93 6.76
C LEU A 590 -0.53 -4.96 7.74
N PRO A 591 0.65 -4.44 7.35
CA PRO A 591 1.80 -4.27 8.23
C PRO A 591 1.45 -3.55 9.55
N PRO A 592 2.06 -3.94 10.69
CA PRO A 592 1.77 -3.34 12.00
C PRO A 592 1.86 -1.81 12.03
N GLU A 593 2.79 -1.22 11.29
CA GLU A 593 2.95 0.23 11.17
C GLU A 593 1.71 0.92 10.58
N LEU A 594 1.04 0.31 9.59
CA LEU A 594 -0.17 0.86 8.99
C LEU A 594 -1.38 0.72 9.93
N LYS A 595 -1.44 -0.37 10.71
CA LYS A 595 -2.45 -0.55 11.78
C LYS A 595 -2.31 0.49 12.89
N ILE A 596 -1.07 0.84 13.26
CA ILE A 596 -0.78 1.94 14.21
C ILE A 596 -1.20 3.29 13.63
N ARG A 597 -0.91 3.58 12.35
CA ARG A 597 -1.39 4.81 11.69
C ARG A 597 -2.91 4.92 11.67
N PHE A 598 -3.59 3.81 11.36
CA PHE A 598 -5.05 3.73 11.37
C PHE A 598 -5.63 4.10 12.74
N LEU A 599 -5.18 3.49 13.84
CA LEU A 599 -5.67 3.87 15.17
C LEU A 599 -5.23 5.28 15.61
N SER A 600 -4.08 5.77 15.15
CA SER A 600 -3.65 7.14 15.41
C SER A 600 -4.62 8.20 14.85
N GLU A 601 -5.27 7.94 13.72
CA GLU A 601 -6.32 8.82 13.16
C GLU A 601 -7.51 8.95 14.12
N ALA A 602 -7.98 7.83 14.68
CA ALA A 602 -9.04 7.87 15.69
C ALA A 602 -8.59 8.56 16.99
N ARG A 603 -7.34 8.35 17.42
CA ARG A 603 -6.78 9.03 18.61
C ARG A 603 -6.69 10.55 18.44
N ILE A 604 -6.38 11.01 17.23
CA ILE A 604 -6.36 12.43 16.86
C ILE A 604 -7.79 12.98 16.83
N LEU A 605 -8.68 12.38 16.04
CA LEU A 605 -10.07 12.83 15.88
C LEU A 605 -10.89 12.80 17.18
N LYS A 606 -10.60 11.89 18.12
CA LYS A 606 -11.27 11.83 19.44
C LYS A 606 -11.14 13.12 20.25
N GLN A 607 -10.10 13.92 19.99
CA GLN A 607 -9.84 15.17 20.72
C GLN A 607 -10.52 16.39 20.10
N TYR A 608 -11.12 16.24 18.91
CA TYR A 608 -11.55 17.36 18.07
C TYR A 608 -13.07 17.43 17.94
N ASP A 609 -13.60 18.64 18.15
CA ASP A 609 -15.00 18.97 17.90
C ASP A 609 -15.06 20.37 17.29
N HIS A 610 -15.28 20.43 15.97
CA HIS A 610 -15.28 21.66 15.19
C HIS A 610 -16.13 21.46 13.92
N PRO A 611 -16.97 22.43 13.50
CA PRO A 611 -17.89 22.26 12.37
C PRO A 611 -17.22 21.96 11.02
N ASN A 612 -15.93 22.27 10.87
CA ASN A 612 -15.15 22.01 9.65
C ASN A 612 -14.15 20.84 9.78
N ILE A 613 -14.30 19.98 10.79
CA ILE A 613 -13.52 18.74 10.96
C ILE A 613 -14.52 17.57 10.97
N VAL A 614 -14.17 16.42 10.38
CA VAL A 614 -15.00 15.22 10.43
C VAL A 614 -15.07 14.68 11.87
N LYS A 615 -16.28 14.43 12.37
CA LYS A 615 -16.51 13.96 13.74
C LYS A 615 -16.33 12.45 13.86
N LEU A 616 -15.48 12.02 14.80
CA LEU A 616 -15.41 10.64 15.24
C LEU A 616 -16.65 10.28 16.07
N ILE A 617 -17.25 9.14 15.77
CA ILE A 617 -18.33 8.53 16.57
C ILE A 617 -17.76 7.44 17.48
N GLY A 618 -16.78 6.67 17.01
CA GLY A 618 -16.00 5.76 17.86
C GLY A 618 -15.18 4.75 17.06
N VAL A 619 -14.69 3.73 17.75
CA VAL A 619 -13.80 2.69 17.19
C VAL A 619 -14.30 1.32 17.61
N CYS A 620 -14.40 0.39 16.67
CA CYS A 620 -14.74 -1.01 16.94
C CYS A 620 -13.45 -1.85 16.90
N THR A 621 -12.86 -2.12 18.07
CA THR A 621 -11.68 -2.99 18.23
C THR A 621 -12.05 -4.41 18.68
N GLN A 622 -13.33 -4.71 18.89
CA GLN A 622 -13.76 -5.91 19.61
C GLN A 622 -13.50 -7.21 18.83
N ARG A 623 -13.43 -7.13 17.49
CA ARG A 623 -13.12 -8.21 16.55
C ARG A 623 -12.37 -7.62 15.35
N GLN A 624 -11.64 -8.46 14.61
CA GLN A 624 -11.13 -8.09 13.28
C GLN A 624 -12.27 -8.14 12.23
N PRO A 625 -12.19 -7.36 11.14
CA PRO A 625 -11.27 -6.23 10.95
C PRO A 625 -11.65 -5.03 11.84
N ILE A 626 -10.64 -4.27 12.29
CA ILE A 626 -10.87 -3.08 13.13
C ILE A 626 -11.56 -1.97 12.31
N TYR A 627 -12.53 -1.29 12.92
CA TYR A 627 -13.29 -0.19 12.29
C TYR A 627 -13.11 1.14 13.00
N ILE A 628 -13.04 2.23 12.22
CA ILE A 628 -13.19 3.61 12.69
C ILE A 628 -14.52 4.14 12.16
N VAL A 629 -15.40 4.56 13.07
CA VAL A 629 -16.75 5.02 12.77
C VAL A 629 -16.81 6.53 12.92
N MET A 630 -17.14 7.22 11.84
CA MET A 630 -17.22 8.68 11.73
C MET A 630 -18.62 9.10 11.25
N GLU A 631 -18.94 10.39 11.35
CA GLU A 631 -20.14 10.92 10.71
C GLU A 631 -20.14 10.66 9.19
N LEU A 632 -21.30 10.32 8.62
CA LEU A 632 -21.42 10.23 7.17
C LEU A 632 -21.64 11.63 6.57
N VAL A 633 -20.63 12.15 5.88
CA VAL A 633 -20.73 13.43 5.17
C VAL A 633 -21.33 13.18 3.75
N PRO A 634 -22.57 13.62 3.46
CA PRO A 634 -23.36 13.06 2.36
C PRO A 634 -22.94 13.48 0.95
N GLY A 635 -22.25 14.62 0.79
CA GLY A 635 -21.79 15.11 -0.52
C GLY A 635 -20.54 14.43 -1.06
N GLY A 636 -19.92 13.53 -0.29
CA GLY A 636 -18.68 12.84 -0.68
C GLY A 636 -17.45 13.73 -0.63
N ASP A 637 -16.39 13.31 -1.33
CA ASP A 637 -15.13 14.04 -1.38
C ASP A 637 -15.22 15.32 -2.24
N PHE A 638 -14.48 16.34 -1.82
CA PHE A 638 -14.57 17.68 -2.39
C PHE A 638 -13.97 17.75 -3.80
N LEU A 639 -12.99 16.92 -4.15
CA LEU A 639 -12.44 16.85 -5.50
C LEU A 639 -13.47 16.32 -6.51
N SER A 640 -14.15 15.22 -6.20
CA SER A 640 -15.26 14.69 -7.00
C SER A 640 -16.43 15.67 -7.05
N PHE A 641 -16.75 16.34 -5.94
CA PHE A 641 -17.78 17.37 -5.87
C PHE A 641 -17.48 18.55 -6.81
N LEU A 642 -16.27 19.12 -6.75
CA LEU A 642 -15.81 20.21 -7.63
C LEU A 642 -15.97 19.83 -9.11
N ARG A 643 -15.51 18.64 -9.50
CA ARG A 643 -15.59 18.16 -10.89
C ARG A 643 -17.02 17.92 -11.35
N LYS A 644 -17.86 17.31 -10.50
CA LYS A 644 -19.27 16.99 -10.79
C LYS A 644 -20.16 18.23 -10.86
N LYS A 645 -19.82 19.29 -10.10
CA LYS A 645 -20.62 20.53 -9.98
C LYS A 645 -19.97 21.74 -10.63
N LYS A 646 -18.90 21.57 -11.42
CA LYS A 646 -18.08 22.65 -12.02
C LYS A 646 -18.89 23.75 -12.74
N ASP A 647 -20.02 23.41 -13.34
CA ASP A 647 -20.86 24.33 -14.11
C ASP A 647 -21.95 25.03 -13.25
N GLU A 648 -22.25 24.49 -12.06
CA GLU A 648 -23.17 25.06 -11.08
C GLU A 648 -22.46 25.96 -10.04
N LEU A 649 -21.17 25.73 -9.80
CA LEU A 649 -20.40 26.36 -8.73
C LEU A 649 -20.03 27.81 -9.03
N LYS A 650 -20.57 28.72 -8.22
CA LYS A 650 -20.28 30.16 -8.26
C LYS A 650 -19.09 30.52 -7.35
N THR A 651 -18.32 31.54 -7.71
CA THR A 651 -17.12 32.01 -6.98
C THR A 651 -17.40 32.25 -5.48
N LYS A 652 -18.57 32.76 -5.12
CA LYS A 652 -18.99 32.97 -3.71
C LYS A 652 -19.10 31.67 -2.90
N GLN A 653 -19.41 30.55 -3.55
CA GLN A 653 -19.46 29.22 -2.94
C GLN A 653 -18.06 28.60 -2.83
N LEU A 654 -17.20 28.80 -3.84
CA LEU A 654 -15.78 28.43 -3.78
C LEU A 654 -15.06 29.17 -2.63
N LEU A 655 -15.32 30.47 -2.46
CA LEU A 655 -14.86 31.28 -1.33
C LEU A 655 -15.42 30.79 0.01
N ARG A 656 -16.63 30.22 0.06
CA ARG A 656 -17.16 29.59 1.29
C ARG A 656 -16.35 28.35 1.64
N PHE A 657 -16.12 27.44 0.70
CA PHE A 657 -15.31 26.24 0.93
C PHE A 657 -13.87 26.59 1.35
N ALA A 658 -13.27 27.62 0.76
CA ALA A 658 -11.96 28.13 1.16
C ALA A 658 -11.94 28.60 2.63
N VAL A 659 -12.93 29.40 3.05
CA VAL A 659 -13.06 29.89 4.45
C VAL A 659 -13.33 28.73 5.42
N ASP A 660 -14.19 27.79 5.05
CA ASP A 660 -14.51 26.59 5.84
C ASP A 660 -13.24 25.74 6.08
N ALA A 661 -12.44 25.51 5.03
CA ALA A 661 -11.16 24.81 5.13
C ALA A 661 -10.12 25.57 5.99
N ALA A 662 -10.03 26.91 5.85
CA ALA A 662 -9.15 27.71 6.70
C ALA A 662 -9.56 27.67 8.17
N ALA A 663 -10.86 27.69 8.47
CA ALA A 663 -11.38 27.56 9.84
C ALA A 663 -11.03 26.20 10.45
N GLY A 664 -11.18 25.12 9.68
CA GLY A 664 -10.75 23.78 10.09
C GLY A 664 -9.25 23.72 10.38
N MET A 665 -8.40 24.23 9.48
CA MET A 665 -6.95 24.22 9.68
C MET A 665 -6.49 25.14 10.82
N ALA A 666 -7.13 26.29 11.04
CA ALA A 666 -6.85 27.17 12.19
C ALA A 666 -7.18 26.47 13.52
N TYR A 667 -8.25 25.68 13.56
CA TYR A 667 -8.56 24.84 14.71
C TYR A 667 -7.48 23.77 14.94
N LEU A 668 -7.01 23.08 13.89
CA LEU A 668 -5.93 22.09 14.00
C LEU A 668 -4.61 22.72 14.45
N GLU A 669 -4.24 23.87 13.91
CA GLU A 669 -3.10 24.69 14.35
C GLU A 669 -3.19 25.01 15.86
N SER A 670 -4.37 25.42 16.35
CA SER A 670 -4.60 25.67 17.79
C SER A 670 -4.52 24.43 18.70
N LYS A 671 -4.46 23.23 18.10
CA LYS A 671 -4.31 21.93 18.80
C LYS A 671 -2.92 21.31 18.61
N ASN A 672 -1.97 22.08 18.06
CA ASN A 672 -0.64 21.62 17.64
C ASN A 672 -0.71 20.40 16.70
N CYS A 673 -1.76 20.33 15.87
CA CYS A 673 -1.98 19.24 14.92
C CYS A 673 -1.46 19.63 13.54
N ILE A 674 -0.57 18.79 13.01
CA ILE A 674 -0.03 18.89 11.66
C ILE A 674 -0.75 17.84 10.80
N HIS A 675 -1.49 18.25 9.79
CA HIS A 675 -2.36 17.39 8.99
C HIS A 675 -1.57 16.49 8.02
N ARG A 676 -0.59 17.07 7.31
CA ARG A 676 0.39 16.43 6.41
C ARG A 676 -0.14 15.86 5.09
N ASP A 677 -1.45 15.68 4.93
CA ASP A 677 -2.09 15.28 3.65
C ASP A 677 -3.33 16.14 3.34
N LEU A 678 -3.22 17.47 3.44
CA LEU A 678 -4.33 18.38 3.13
C LEU A 678 -4.48 18.54 1.61
N ALA A 679 -5.61 18.09 1.07
CA ALA A 679 -5.93 18.11 -0.36
C ALA A 679 -7.45 18.06 -0.60
N ALA A 680 -7.93 18.42 -1.79
CA ALA A 680 -9.37 18.38 -2.08
C ALA A 680 -9.97 16.96 -1.98
N ARG A 681 -9.20 15.91 -2.29
CA ARG A 681 -9.60 14.50 -2.10
C ARG A 681 -9.82 14.09 -0.64
N ASN A 682 -9.24 14.83 0.31
CA ASN A 682 -9.32 14.56 1.77
C ASN A 682 -10.23 15.58 2.49
N CYS A 683 -10.92 16.43 1.74
CA CYS A 683 -12.01 17.26 2.26
C CYS A 683 -13.35 16.64 1.84
N LEU A 684 -14.38 16.78 2.66
CA LEU A 684 -15.73 16.26 2.43
C LEU A 684 -16.75 17.40 2.40
N VAL A 685 -17.82 17.27 1.62
CA VAL A 685 -18.87 18.29 1.50
C VAL A 685 -20.15 17.87 2.21
N GLY A 686 -20.47 18.54 3.31
CA GLY A 686 -21.67 18.33 4.09
C GLY A 686 -22.92 19.00 3.54
N GLU A 687 -24.04 18.76 4.23
CA GLU A 687 -25.31 19.44 3.97
C GLU A 687 -25.15 20.97 4.06
N GLY A 688 -25.93 21.70 3.27
CA GLY A 688 -25.83 23.16 3.19
C GLY A 688 -24.52 23.69 2.57
N SER A 689 -23.72 22.84 1.91
CA SER A 689 -22.38 23.17 1.37
C SER A 689 -21.40 23.67 2.43
N VAL A 690 -21.27 22.92 3.53
CA VAL A 690 -20.20 23.09 4.53
C VAL A 690 -19.05 22.14 4.19
N LEU A 691 -17.81 22.64 4.12
CA LEU A 691 -16.64 21.78 3.94
C LEU A 691 -16.10 21.28 5.29
N LYS A 692 -15.77 19.99 5.36
CA LYS A 692 -15.09 19.34 6.50
C LYS A 692 -13.77 18.70 6.07
N ILE A 693 -12.74 18.85 6.87
CA ILE A 693 -11.44 18.17 6.69
C ILE A 693 -11.52 16.75 7.25
N SER A 694 -10.91 15.79 6.57
CA SER A 694 -10.95 14.36 6.84
C SER A 694 -9.59 13.71 6.56
N ASP A 695 -9.48 12.42 6.89
CA ASP A 695 -8.34 11.55 6.58
C ASP A 695 -7.04 11.85 7.35
N PHE A 696 -7.10 11.70 8.67
CA PHE A 696 -6.01 12.05 9.60
C PHE A 696 -4.94 10.94 9.74
N GLY A 697 -4.89 9.96 8.83
CA GLY A 697 -3.99 8.80 8.89
C GLY A 697 -2.49 9.16 8.82
N MET A 698 -2.16 10.34 8.29
CA MET A 698 -0.79 10.88 8.25
C MET A 698 -0.50 11.91 9.34
N SER A 699 -1.51 12.42 10.02
CA SER A 699 -1.42 13.59 10.91
C SER A 699 -0.63 13.30 12.19
N ARG A 700 -0.06 14.34 12.79
CA ARG A 700 0.73 14.27 14.03
C ARG A 700 0.35 15.40 14.96
N GLN A 701 0.56 15.19 16.25
CA GLN A 701 0.38 16.20 17.30
C GLN A 701 1.73 16.32 18.00
N GLU A 702 2.36 17.49 17.91
CA GLU A 702 3.73 17.73 18.40
C GLU A 702 3.74 19.03 19.19
N ASP A 703 4.11 18.98 20.47
CA ASP A 703 4.05 20.17 21.34
C ASP A 703 5.00 21.29 20.90
N ASP A 704 6.16 20.92 20.32
CA ASP A 704 7.13 21.85 19.71
C ASP A 704 6.74 22.29 18.28
N GLY A 705 5.59 21.86 17.76
CA GLY A 705 5.05 22.27 16.46
C GLY A 705 5.77 21.75 15.21
N VAL A 706 6.80 20.90 15.36
CA VAL A 706 7.63 20.38 14.26
C VAL A 706 7.77 18.85 14.34
N TYR A 707 7.35 18.16 13.28
CA TYR A 707 7.54 16.72 13.12
C TYR A 707 8.67 16.40 12.12
N SER A 708 9.63 15.56 12.53
CA SER A 708 10.73 15.08 11.67
C SER A 708 10.49 13.63 11.24
N SER A 709 10.32 13.39 9.94
CA SER A 709 9.99 12.07 9.38
C SER A 709 11.19 11.34 8.80
N SER A 710 11.44 10.09 9.24
CA SER A 710 12.57 9.25 8.82
C SER A 710 12.29 8.34 7.61
N GLY A 711 11.12 8.43 6.96
CA GLY A 711 10.75 7.53 5.87
C GLY A 711 9.78 8.12 4.84
N LEU A 712 10.01 7.80 3.55
CA LEU A 712 9.40 8.47 2.38
C LEU A 712 8.21 7.73 1.73
N LYS A 713 7.78 6.56 2.23
CA LYS A 713 7.09 5.56 1.39
C LYS A 713 5.71 5.93 0.81
N GLN A 714 5.01 6.92 1.33
CA GLN A 714 3.78 7.49 0.73
C GLN A 714 3.70 8.98 1.12
N ILE A 715 4.07 9.88 0.20
CA ILE A 715 4.02 11.34 0.40
C ILE A 715 3.23 11.95 -0.78
N PRO A 716 2.27 12.87 -0.53
CA PRO A 716 1.49 13.52 -1.57
C PRO A 716 2.31 14.63 -2.25
N ILE A 717 3.37 14.27 -3.01
CA ILE A 717 4.45 15.18 -3.46
C ILE A 717 3.98 16.54 -3.98
N LYS A 718 2.92 16.58 -4.82
CA LYS A 718 2.39 17.83 -5.39
C LYS A 718 1.69 18.75 -4.37
N TRP A 719 1.29 18.25 -3.22
CA TRP A 719 0.71 19.02 -2.11
C TRP A 719 1.74 19.37 -1.04
N THR A 720 2.85 18.63 -0.95
CA THR A 720 3.85 18.77 0.11
C THR A 720 4.80 19.95 -0.13
N ALA A 721 5.11 20.68 0.95
CA ALA A 721 6.06 21.79 0.95
C ALA A 721 7.53 21.34 0.71
N PRO A 722 8.41 22.20 0.15
CA PRO A 722 9.78 21.83 -0.20
C PRO A 722 10.61 21.37 1.02
N GLU A 723 10.49 22.03 2.18
CA GLU A 723 11.21 21.65 3.40
C GLU A 723 10.80 20.26 3.93
N ALA A 724 9.53 19.89 3.75
CA ALA A 724 8.99 18.59 4.12
C ALA A 724 9.41 17.49 3.14
N LEU A 725 9.62 17.82 1.85
CA LEU A 725 10.15 16.91 0.83
C LEU A 725 11.67 16.72 0.89
N ASN A 726 12.41 17.78 1.24
CA ASN A 726 13.87 17.80 1.23
C ASN A 726 14.47 17.31 2.55
N TYR A 727 13.86 17.69 3.68
CA TYR A 727 14.42 17.44 5.02
C TYR A 727 13.49 16.63 5.93
N GLY A 728 12.31 16.24 5.45
CA GLY A 728 11.32 15.51 6.25
C GLY A 728 10.71 16.34 7.38
N ARG A 729 10.88 17.67 7.37
CA ARG A 729 10.41 18.62 8.40
C ARG A 729 8.99 19.08 8.07
N TYR A 730 8.01 18.61 8.84
CA TYR A 730 6.61 19.03 8.74
C TYR A 730 6.26 19.98 9.90
N SER A 731 5.48 21.02 9.63
CA SER A 731 4.90 21.97 10.60
C SER A 731 3.55 22.49 10.07
N SER A 732 2.83 23.30 10.87
CA SER A 732 1.64 24.01 10.38
C SER A 732 1.90 24.85 9.12
N ASP A 733 3.11 25.40 8.96
CA ASP A 733 3.50 26.17 7.78
C ASP A 733 3.65 25.28 6.52
N SER A 734 3.95 23.99 6.70
CA SER A 734 3.94 23.00 5.61
C SER A 734 2.52 22.60 5.20
N ASP A 735 1.56 22.66 6.14
CA ASP A 735 0.13 22.55 5.81
C ASP A 735 -0.40 23.84 5.15
N VAL A 736 0.13 25.02 5.47
CA VAL A 736 -0.21 26.28 4.78
C VAL A 736 0.14 26.20 3.29
N TRP A 737 1.30 25.64 2.94
CA TRP A 737 1.64 25.33 1.54
C TRP A 737 0.59 24.41 0.89
N SER A 738 0.24 23.32 1.58
CA SER A 738 -0.77 22.36 1.15
C SER A 738 -2.15 23.02 0.95
N TYR A 739 -2.49 23.98 1.81
CA TYR A 739 -3.70 24.80 1.72
C TYR A 739 -3.68 25.73 0.50
N GLY A 740 -2.53 26.30 0.14
CA GLY A 740 -2.36 27.01 -1.14
C GLY A 740 -2.68 26.12 -2.35
N ILE A 741 -2.28 24.84 -2.31
CA ILE A 741 -2.61 23.87 -3.35
C ILE A 741 -4.12 23.53 -3.34
N LEU A 742 -4.74 23.36 -2.16
CA LEU A 742 -6.20 23.17 -2.01
C LEU A 742 -7.00 24.37 -2.55
N LEU A 743 -6.54 25.61 -2.32
CA LEU A 743 -7.12 26.79 -2.95
C LEU A 743 -7.02 26.71 -4.48
N TRP A 744 -5.86 26.33 -5.03
CA TRP A 744 -5.70 26.16 -6.47
C TRP A 744 -6.62 25.07 -7.04
N GLU A 745 -6.75 23.92 -6.38
CA GLU A 745 -7.73 22.88 -6.73
C GLU A 745 -9.17 23.43 -6.72
N THR A 746 -9.51 24.23 -5.71
CA THR A 746 -10.84 24.83 -5.53
C THR A 746 -11.21 25.76 -6.70
N PHE A 747 -10.34 26.71 -7.04
CA PHE A 747 -10.61 27.71 -8.08
C PHE A 747 -10.30 27.23 -9.51
N SER A 748 -9.59 26.11 -9.68
CA SER A 748 -9.49 25.38 -10.94
C SER A 748 -10.60 24.34 -11.16
N LEU A 749 -11.52 24.18 -10.20
CA LEU A 749 -12.62 23.21 -10.24
C LEU A 749 -12.15 21.74 -10.30
N GLY A 750 -11.07 21.44 -9.57
CA GLY A 750 -10.55 20.09 -9.38
C GLY A 750 -9.58 19.62 -10.47
N VAL A 751 -8.89 20.54 -11.16
CA VAL A 751 -7.76 20.17 -12.05
C VAL A 751 -6.62 19.59 -11.21
N CYS A 752 -5.88 18.64 -11.76
CA CYS A 752 -4.70 18.08 -11.09
C CYS A 752 -3.60 19.16 -10.96
N PRO A 753 -3.07 19.44 -9.75
CA PRO A 753 -1.98 20.40 -9.57
C PRO A 753 -0.77 20.07 -10.45
N TYR A 754 -0.04 21.10 -10.88
CA TYR A 754 1.09 20.99 -11.83
C TYR A 754 0.68 20.18 -13.07
N PRO A 755 -0.28 20.68 -13.87
CA PRO A 755 -0.77 19.97 -15.05
C PRO A 755 0.36 19.72 -16.05
N GLY A 756 0.38 18.53 -16.64
CA GLY A 756 1.46 18.08 -17.55
C GLY A 756 2.78 17.67 -16.87
N MET A 757 2.95 17.90 -15.56
CA MET A 757 4.18 17.55 -14.84
C MET A 757 4.05 16.24 -14.03
N THR A 758 5.09 15.40 -14.06
CA THR A 758 5.26 14.30 -13.11
C THR A 758 5.57 14.82 -11.70
N ASN A 759 5.50 13.94 -10.68
CA ASN A 759 5.86 14.32 -9.30
C ASN A 759 7.31 14.81 -9.17
N GLN A 760 8.25 14.21 -9.91
CA GLN A 760 9.65 14.64 -9.93
C GLN A 760 9.80 16.01 -10.59
N GLN A 761 9.20 16.20 -11.77
CA GLN A 761 9.24 17.49 -12.49
C GLN A 761 8.62 18.62 -11.67
N ALA A 762 7.48 18.37 -11.00
CA ALA A 762 6.84 19.35 -10.13
C ALA A 762 7.76 19.78 -8.97
N ARG A 763 8.44 18.81 -8.32
CA ARG A 763 9.46 19.10 -7.28
C ARG A 763 10.59 19.95 -7.85
N GLU A 764 11.22 19.52 -8.94
CA GLU A 764 12.36 20.22 -9.56
C GLU A 764 12.01 21.66 -10.01
N GLN A 765 10.78 21.89 -10.47
CA GLN A 765 10.30 23.22 -10.84
C GLN A 765 10.05 24.10 -9.61
N VAL A 766 9.46 23.55 -8.54
CA VAL A 766 9.24 24.28 -7.27
C VAL A 766 10.55 24.76 -6.65
N GLU A 767 11.60 23.93 -6.69
CA GLU A 767 12.97 24.29 -6.28
C GLU A 767 13.57 25.42 -7.14
N LYS A 768 13.25 25.45 -8.44
CA LYS A 768 13.64 26.55 -9.37
C LYS A 768 12.79 27.81 -9.20
N GLY A 769 11.93 27.88 -8.18
CA GLY A 769 11.07 29.03 -7.89
C GLY A 769 9.74 29.06 -8.65
N TYR A 770 9.42 28.05 -9.47
CA TYR A 770 8.13 27.99 -10.17
C TYR A 770 6.96 27.92 -9.18
N ARG A 771 5.86 28.62 -9.51
CA ARG A 771 4.56 28.52 -8.83
C ARG A 771 3.45 28.40 -9.88
N MET A 772 2.37 27.69 -9.55
CA MET A 772 1.27 27.47 -10.50
C MET A 772 0.56 28.77 -10.86
N ALA A 773 0.25 28.94 -12.14
CA ALA A 773 -0.46 30.11 -12.65
C ALA A 773 -1.88 30.25 -12.06
N CYS A 774 -2.41 31.48 -12.07
CA CYS A 774 -3.75 31.80 -11.59
C CYS A 774 -4.83 31.00 -12.37
N PRO A 775 -5.73 30.27 -11.69
CA PRO A 775 -6.87 29.63 -12.35
C PRO A 775 -7.79 30.66 -13.00
N GLN A 776 -8.32 30.36 -14.20
CA GLN A 776 -9.07 31.32 -15.03
C GLN A 776 -10.30 31.99 -14.34
N ARG A 777 -10.89 31.34 -13.33
CA ARG A 777 -12.04 31.85 -12.56
C ARG A 777 -11.69 32.30 -11.14
N CYS A 778 -10.40 32.40 -10.81
CA CYS A 778 -9.91 32.83 -9.50
C CYS A 778 -9.87 34.37 -9.41
N PRO A 779 -10.45 34.99 -8.37
CA PRO A 779 -10.22 36.42 -8.11
C PRO A 779 -8.77 36.71 -7.75
N ASP A 780 -8.22 37.82 -8.23
CA ASP A 780 -6.82 38.21 -7.99
C ASP A 780 -6.45 38.27 -6.50
N ASP A 781 -7.36 38.78 -5.66
CA ASP A 781 -7.15 38.83 -4.21
C ASP A 781 -7.00 37.44 -3.58
N VAL A 782 -7.64 36.41 -4.15
CA VAL A 782 -7.45 35.01 -3.71
C VAL A 782 -6.14 34.45 -4.24
N TYR A 783 -5.75 34.78 -5.47
CA TYR A 783 -4.47 34.30 -6.02
C TYR A 783 -3.26 34.92 -5.27
N LYS A 784 -3.35 36.17 -4.83
CA LYS A 784 -2.38 36.79 -3.89
C LYS A 784 -2.26 35.99 -2.59
N VAL A 785 -3.36 35.45 -2.07
CA VAL A 785 -3.35 34.54 -0.90
C VAL A 785 -2.65 33.22 -1.23
N MET A 786 -2.94 32.59 -2.39
CA MET A 786 -2.22 31.37 -2.82
C MET A 786 -0.70 31.59 -2.91
N LEU A 787 -0.27 32.72 -3.48
CA LEU A 787 1.16 33.05 -3.58
C LEU A 787 1.82 33.25 -2.21
N ARG A 788 1.12 33.85 -1.23
CA ARG A 788 1.59 33.94 0.17
C ARG A 788 1.73 32.54 0.81
N CYS A 789 0.81 31.62 0.53
CA CYS A 789 0.93 30.24 1.02
C CYS A 789 2.15 29.50 0.45
N TRP A 790 2.62 29.86 -0.75
CA TRP A 790 3.75 29.21 -1.42
C TRP A 790 5.08 29.98 -1.33
N GLN A 791 5.26 30.82 -0.31
CA GLN A 791 6.60 31.33 -0.01
C GLN A 791 7.55 30.17 0.28
N TYR A 792 8.78 30.26 -0.26
CA TYR A 792 9.73 29.14 -0.18
C TYR A 792 10.13 28.88 1.28
N ASN A 793 10.53 29.92 2.01
CA ASN A 793 10.77 29.83 3.44
C ASN A 793 9.45 29.60 4.20
N PRO A 794 9.39 28.68 5.19
CA PRO A 794 8.17 28.45 5.97
C PRO A 794 7.73 29.67 6.78
N GLU A 795 8.68 30.44 7.31
CA GLU A 795 8.43 31.57 8.22
C GLU A 795 7.79 32.79 7.52
N ASP A 796 7.93 32.88 6.18
CA ASP A 796 7.30 33.92 5.36
C ASP A 796 5.83 33.59 5.00
N ARG A 797 5.31 32.43 5.43
CA ARG A 797 3.94 31.97 5.14
C ARG A 797 2.96 32.46 6.22
N PRO A 798 1.72 32.83 5.84
CA PRO A 798 0.71 33.32 6.79
C PRO A 798 0.13 32.20 7.66
N LYS A 799 -0.25 32.53 8.90
CA LYS A 799 -0.96 31.61 9.80
C LYS A 799 -2.41 31.38 9.38
N PHE A 800 -3.01 30.26 9.77
CA PHE A 800 -4.36 29.90 9.29
C PHE A 800 -5.46 30.85 9.77
N SER A 801 -5.29 31.43 10.96
CA SER A 801 -6.18 32.48 11.48
C SER A 801 -6.18 33.75 10.60
N GLU A 802 -5.04 34.11 10.01
CA GLU A 802 -4.95 35.21 9.04
C GLU A 802 -5.62 34.83 7.71
N LEU A 803 -5.32 33.64 7.18
CA LEU A 803 -5.91 33.13 5.95
C LEU A 803 -7.45 33.10 6.02
N GLN A 804 -8.01 32.61 7.14
CA GLN A 804 -9.43 32.59 7.40
C GLN A 804 -10.03 34.01 7.36
N ARG A 805 -9.40 34.97 8.06
CA ARG A 805 -9.82 36.37 8.12
C ARG A 805 -9.77 37.05 6.75
N ASP A 806 -8.68 36.87 6.01
CA ASP A 806 -8.45 37.51 4.72
C ASP A 806 -9.45 37.00 3.68
N LEU A 807 -9.67 35.68 3.61
CA LEU A 807 -10.67 35.08 2.72
C LEU A 807 -12.11 35.41 3.13
N ALA A 808 -12.40 35.54 4.43
CA ALA A 808 -13.69 36.02 4.91
C ALA A 808 -13.92 37.51 4.63
N ALA A 809 -12.86 38.32 4.48
CA ALA A 809 -12.98 39.69 3.98
C ALA A 809 -13.23 39.71 2.46
N ILE A 810 -12.50 38.90 1.68
CA ILE A 810 -12.71 38.77 0.21
C ILE A 810 -14.13 38.29 -0.10
N LYS A 811 -14.67 37.33 0.65
CA LYS A 811 -16.05 36.80 0.52
C LYS A 811 -17.16 37.82 0.82
N ARG A 812 -16.83 38.93 1.49
CA ARG A 812 -17.76 40.04 1.83
C ARG A 812 -17.75 41.17 0.80
N LYS A 813 -16.73 41.23 -0.06
CA LYS A 813 -16.76 42.01 -1.30
C LYS A 813 -17.69 41.31 -2.32
#